data_AF-A0AAN6YVX0-F1
#
_entry.id   AF-A0AAN6YVX0-F1
#
_cell.length_a   1.000
_cell.length_b   1.000
_cell.length_c   1.000
_cell.angle_alpha   90.00
_cell.angle_beta   90.00
_cell.angle_gamma   90.00
#
_symmetry.space_group_name_H-M   'P 1'
#
loop_
_entity.id
_entity.type
_entity.pdbx_description
1 polymer ?
#
loop_
_entity_poly.entity_id
_entity_poly.type
_entity_poly.pdbx_seq_one_letter_code
_entity_poly.pdbx_strand_id
1 'polypeptide(L)'
;MSKGRVCLDTSTILKWLILEGYTVVCFLANVGQEEDWAAVEKKALAIGAERMVIEDLQREFVEELVFRAIQCNAIYEDRYLLGTSLARPVIARAQVRVAQQYNCEYLSHGCTGKGNDQVRFELAFMACNPSLKVIAPWRMPEFIKKFQGRADLLKFAAENNIPVSSTPKAPWSMDDNLVHCSYEAGVLEDPDHTPPKELWTRTVDPTDAPDKPYEFTIHFEKGIPVKVVTPDQTATDSVELFKLLNKIGHDNGVGRVDIVENRFIGLKSRGCYDTPGLTIARLAHLDLEGLVMDSKVRKLRDQFVTLEWSHCLYNGMYFTPEREFLENSIIFSQQHVTGEVRMSVYKGNAYVLGRKSDASNLYSQEDASMDSLETFSPMDTTGFIAIQAIRLKKFGLQKIQDGQPLSKTFVVAACKPLTNHGSRDESDVIVHSDPCYAANPTSSFSMIGSRGLAGVFWPGAGSRSKLTVLLGPGIQLSSHRPRSSSPARCWRAAYSSATSTSSTTTTTTSTSTTPTSGTVEINGKQYATDAWFNIPSTVLSLTGRKLHLQKDHPVSITRQIVESVFPKSTYRTYNHFDPVVSTHENFDSLGFPPDHPGRARSDTYYVNRDTLLRTHTSAHEAHLFGARESDGYLISADVYRRDEVDRSHYPVFHQMEGARVWNRQTVPGGDVARAVYEDLRRLPEHGMQVEDPNPPFHADRNPLQEKYHTPEEAEAVAAHLKRSLELMVCEIFSRAKSAAAAAAGGEQQQEQEPLRVRWVEAYFPFTSPSWELEVFYQGDWLEVLGCGVSKQELLINAGVPSRIGWAFGIGLERIAMLLFQIPDIRLFWSRDERFLSQFRGVQDNLALLKPFVPFSKHPACYKDVSFWLRAASAAGGNSRRANVHDWHENDLMEVVRDVAGDVAEDVRLVDEFTHPKTGRRSLCYRINYRSLERTLTNLETNDMHERVVKELVDKLGVEIR
;
A
#
# COMPACT_ATOMS: atom_id res chain seq x y z
N MET A 1 41.02 28.30 21.99
CA MET A 1 40.89 29.21 20.83
C MET A 1 40.91 28.38 19.58
N SER A 2 39.75 28.06 19.02
CA SER A 2 39.63 27.54 17.66
C SER A 2 40.15 28.60 16.68
N LYS A 3 40.78 28.16 15.58
CA LYS A 3 40.86 29.00 14.37
C LYS A 3 39.58 28.74 13.60
N GLY A 4 38.89 29.77 13.12
CA GLY A 4 37.66 29.61 12.34
C GLY A 4 37.79 28.51 11.28
N ARG A 5 36.95 27.47 11.38
CA ARG A 5 37.11 26.18 10.69
C ARG A 5 36.51 26.18 9.27
N VAL A 6 36.01 27.32 8.78
CA VAL A 6 35.47 27.53 7.43
C VAL A 6 36.24 26.73 6.38
N CYS A 7 35.54 25.77 5.78
CA CYS A 7 36.10 24.75 4.91
C CYS A 7 36.95 25.33 3.76
N LEU A 8 37.97 24.59 3.35
CA LEU A 8 38.81 24.88 2.19
C LEU A 8 37.94 25.09 0.94
N ASP A 9 37.01 24.17 0.71
CA ASP A 9 36.16 24.08 -0.47
C ASP A 9 35.27 25.32 -0.62
N THR A 10 34.55 25.71 0.42
CA THR A 10 33.71 26.94 0.39
C THR A 10 34.55 28.22 0.34
N SER A 11 35.74 28.24 0.93
CA SER A 11 36.68 29.37 0.81
C SER A 11 37.20 29.54 -0.63
N THR A 12 37.48 28.43 -1.31
CA THR A 12 37.89 28.39 -2.71
C THR A 12 36.73 28.71 -3.65
N ILE A 13 35.53 28.19 -3.41
CA ILE A 13 34.31 28.51 -4.17
C ILE A 13 34.00 30.01 -4.09
N LEU A 14 34.05 30.62 -2.90
CA LEU A 14 33.89 32.07 -2.74
C LEU A 14 34.86 32.83 -3.64
N LYS A 15 36.16 32.51 -3.59
CA LYS A 15 37.15 33.22 -4.40
C LYS A 15 36.98 32.95 -5.89
N TRP A 16 36.56 31.75 -6.26
CA TRP A 16 36.31 31.39 -7.64
C TRP A 16 35.12 32.16 -8.23
N LEU A 17 33.97 32.20 -7.54
CA LEU A 17 32.79 32.95 -7.98
C LEU A 17 33.11 34.46 -8.18
N ILE A 18 33.93 35.05 -7.30
CA ILE A 18 34.40 36.43 -7.46
C ILE A 18 35.25 36.60 -8.74
N LEU A 19 36.06 35.61 -9.13
CA LEU A 19 36.85 35.64 -10.37
C LEU A 19 36.01 35.42 -11.63
N GLU A 20 34.92 34.65 -11.55
CA GLU A 20 33.94 34.52 -12.63
C GLU A 20 32.96 35.72 -12.70
N GLY A 21 33.17 36.76 -11.87
CA GLY A 21 32.48 38.05 -11.94
C GLY A 21 31.25 38.23 -11.03
N TYR A 22 30.97 37.29 -10.13
CA TYR A 22 29.83 37.38 -9.21
C TYR A 22 30.16 38.23 -7.97
N THR A 23 29.25 39.13 -7.59
CA THR A 23 29.19 39.70 -6.23
C THR A 23 28.65 38.61 -5.29
N VAL A 24 29.39 38.26 -4.24
CA VAL A 24 29.03 37.14 -3.34
C VAL A 24 28.70 37.65 -1.94
N VAL A 25 27.47 37.38 -1.50
CA VAL A 25 27.06 37.42 -0.09
C VAL A 25 27.31 36.03 0.51
N CYS A 26 28.14 35.94 1.55
CA CYS A 26 28.34 34.71 2.29
C CYS A 26 27.27 34.53 3.36
N PHE A 27 26.85 33.28 3.57
CA PHE A 27 25.92 32.86 4.62
C PHE A 27 26.52 31.73 5.43
N LEU A 28 26.31 31.72 6.75
CA LEU A 28 26.57 30.60 7.64
C LEU A 28 25.48 30.52 8.71
N ALA A 29 24.76 29.40 8.73
CA ALA A 29 23.89 29.07 9.84
C ALA A 29 24.71 28.57 11.04
N ASN A 30 24.54 29.19 12.20
CA ASN A 30 24.88 28.57 13.47
C ASN A 30 23.75 27.59 13.83
N VAL A 31 24.00 26.30 13.62
CA VAL A 31 23.15 25.18 14.06
C VAL A 31 23.79 24.44 15.25
N GLY A 32 24.62 25.13 16.04
CA GLY A 32 25.28 24.64 17.26
C GLY A 32 26.63 23.98 17.07
N GLN A 33 27.35 24.30 15.98
CA GLN A 33 28.74 23.91 15.74
C GLN A 33 29.74 24.90 16.34
N GLU A 34 30.95 24.45 16.71
CA GLU A 34 31.96 25.30 17.36
C GLU A 34 32.83 26.11 16.38
N GLU A 35 32.48 27.37 16.16
CA GLU A 35 33.20 28.31 15.30
C GLU A 35 33.73 29.58 15.99
N ASP A 36 34.78 30.18 15.41
CA ASP A 36 35.22 31.55 15.73
C ASP A 36 34.54 32.51 14.75
N TRP A 37 33.31 32.90 15.07
CA TRP A 37 32.43 33.70 14.19
C TRP A 37 33.07 35.01 13.70
N ALA A 38 33.88 35.66 14.53
CA ALA A 38 34.57 36.89 14.16
C ALA A 38 35.75 36.63 13.19
N ALA A 39 36.48 35.51 13.37
CA ALA A 39 37.47 35.08 12.38
C ALA A 39 36.84 34.59 11.07
N VAL A 40 35.65 33.96 11.13
CA VAL A 40 34.85 33.55 9.96
C VAL A 40 34.50 34.76 9.10
N GLU A 41 33.85 35.77 9.68
CA GLU A 41 33.47 37.01 8.99
C GLU A 41 34.70 37.72 8.41
N LYS A 42 35.72 37.93 9.24
CA LYS A 42 36.97 38.57 8.80
C LYS A 42 37.65 37.81 7.65
N LYS A 43 37.59 36.47 7.64
CA LYS A 43 38.11 35.64 6.55
C LYS A 43 37.29 35.80 5.26
N ALA A 44 35.95 35.78 5.34
CA ALA A 44 35.09 35.94 4.17
C ALA A 44 35.29 37.30 3.48
N LEU A 45 35.30 38.38 4.27
CA LEU A 45 35.56 39.74 3.78
C LEU A 45 36.97 39.88 3.20
N ALA A 46 37.99 39.27 3.82
CA ALA A 46 39.37 39.30 3.30
C ALA A 46 39.58 38.52 1.99
N ILE A 47 38.76 37.50 1.70
CA ILE A 47 38.78 36.79 0.42
C ILE A 47 38.11 37.64 -0.69
N GLY A 48 37.12 38.45 -0.32
CA GLY A 48 36.43 39.42 -1.18
C GLY A 48 34.91 39.32 -1.19
N ALA A 49 34.27 38.69 -0.20
CA ALA A 49 32.82 38.71 -0.06
C ALA A 49 32.29 40.15 0.15
N GLU A 50 31.11 40.47 -0.39
CA GLU A 50 30.43 41.74 -0.13
C GLU A 50 30.00 41.86 1.34
N ARG A 51 29.61 40.72 1.92
CA ARG A 51 29.00 40.60 3.25
C ARG A 51 29.15 39.17 3.76
N MET A 52 29.28 39.03 5.07
CA MET A 52 29.02 37.78 5.80
C MET A 52 27.68 37.92 6.52
N VAL A 53 26.82 36.91 6.45
CA VAL A 53 25.60 36.78 7.24
C VAL A 53 25.73 35.55 8.12
N ILE A 54 25.49 35.71 9.42
CA ILE A 54 25.50 34.61 10.40
C ILE A 54 24.17 34.65 11.15
N GLU A 55 23.34 33.63 10.96
CA GLU A 55 22.06 33.47 11.68
C GLU A 55 22.18 32.38 12.75
N ASP A 56 21.68 32.63 13.96
CA ASP A 56 21.55 31.58 14.99
C ASP A 56 20.23 30.85 14.82
N LEU A 57 20.33 29.60 14.36
CA LEU A 57 19.21 28.72 14.06
C LEU A 57 19.10 27.57 15.06
N GLN A 58 19.88 27.56 16.17
CA GLN A 58 19.85 26.47 17.15
C GLN A 58 18.43 26.18 17.66
N ARG A 59 17.62 27.22 17.91
CA ARG A 59 16.24 27.06 18.38
C ARG A 59 15.30 26.55 17.27
N GLU A 60 15.35 27.18 16.09
CA GLU A 60 14.56 26.79 14.90
C GLU A 60 14.83 25.32 14.55
N PHE A 61 16.10 24.89 14.63
CA PHE A 61 16.54 23.51 14.46
C PHE A 61 15.99 22.56 15.53
N VAL A 62 16.13 22.89 16.81
CA VAL A 62 15.69 22.01 17.92
C VAL A 62 14.17 21.86 17.96
N GLU A 63 13.44 22.98 17.93
CA GLU A 63 12.00 23.00 18.19
C GLU A 63 11.17 22.50 17.01
N GLU A 64 11.57 22.76 15.75
CA GLU A 64 10.85 22.26 14.57
C GLU A 64 11.34 20.87 14.12
N LEU A 65 12.65 20.63 14.03
CA LEU A 65 13.20 19.42 13.39
C LEU A 65 13.55 18.33 14.42
N VAL A 66 14.33 18.65 15.46
CA VAL A 66 14.84 17.63 16.40
C VAL A 66 13.73 17.09 17.29
N PHE A 67 12.86 17.95 17.81
CA PHE A 67 11.72 17.52 18.63
C PHE A 67 10.69 16.73 17.81
N ARG A 68 10.48 17.07 16.53
CA ARG A 68 9.66 16.24 15.62
C ARG A 68 10.32 14.88 15.33
N ALA A 69 11.64 14.83 15.18
CA ALA A 69 12.38 13.58 15.02
C ALA A 69 12.28 12.66 16.25
N ILE A 70 12.28 13.23 17.46
CA ILE A 70 12.01 12.50 18.71
C ILE A 70 10.59 11.94 18.70
N GLN A 71 9.57 12.78 18.46
CA GLN A 71 8.16 12.37 18.36
C GLN A 71 7.90 11.30 17.29
N CYS A 72 8.62 11.36 16.17
CA CYS A 72 8.56 10.37 15.11
C CYS A 72 9.33 9.08 15.45
N ASN A 73 10.22 9.12 16.45
CA ASN A 73 11.33 8.18 16.65
C ASN A 73 12.13 7.94 15.37
N ALA A 74 12.36 9.00 14.59
CA ALA A 74 12.96 8.93 13.26
C ALA A 74 14.33 8.21 13.29
N ILE A 75 14.57 7.38 12.28
CA ILE A 75 15.77 6.56 12.14
C ILE A 75 15.88 6.06 10.69
N TYR A 76 17.09 6.06 10.14
CA TYR A 76 17.39 5.52 8.82
C TYR A 76 18.17 4.21 8.92
N GLU A 77 17.77 3.20 8.14
CA GLU A 77 18.33 1.84 8.11
C GLU A 77 18.61 1.25 9.51
N ASP A 78 17.63 1.42 10.42
CA ASP A 78 17.64 0.99 11.83
C ASP A 78 18.82 1.49 12.68
N ARG A 79 19.59 2.47 12.19
CA ARG A 79 20.89 2.86 12.79
C ARG A 79 21.13 4.37 12.87
N TYR A 80 20.86 5.12 11.80
CA TYR A 80 21.27 6.52 11.69
C TYR A 80 20.17 7.48 12.15
N LEU A 81 20.47 8.36 13.10
CA LEU A 81 19.53 9.32 13.69
C LEU A 81 19.46 10.66 12.93
N LEU A 82 19.75 10.65 11.62
CA LEU A 82 19.46 11.74 10.68
C LEU A 82 20.10 13.12 10.97
N GLY A 83 21.08 13.23 11.86
CA GLY A 83 21.58 14.53 12.36
C GLY A 83 22.04 15.54 11.30
N THR A 84 22.64 15.10 10.19
CA THR A 84 23.01 15.96 9.05
C THR A 84 21.77 16.36 8.25
N SER A 85 20.90 15.38 7.96
CA SER A 85 19.68 15.55 7.18
C SER A 85 18.68 16.47 7.87
N LEU A 86 18.55 16.38 9.20
CA LEU A 86 17.71 17.26 10.02
C LEU A 86 18.16 18.72 9.96
N ALA A 87 19.46 18.99 9.83
CA ALA A 87 19.97 20.35 9.77
C ALA A 87 19.74 21.03 8.41
N ARG A 88 19.68 20.27 7.31
CA ARG A 88 19.67 20.87 5.96
C ARG A 88 18.41 21.69 5.64
N PRO A 89 17.18 21.29 6.02
CA PRO A 89 15.98 22.10 5.79
C PRO A 89 16.04 23.49 6.41
N VAL A 90 16.47 23.60 7.67
CA VAL A 90 16.55 24.89 8.38
C VAL A 90 17.66 25.78 7.82
N ILE A 91 18.83 25.22 7.48
CA ILE A 91 19.91 25.96 6.80
C ILE A 91 19.46 26.46 5.42
N ALA A 92 18.79 25.60 4.63
CA ALA A 92 18.34 25.95 3.28
C ALA A 92 17.27 27.04 3.29
N ARG A 93 16.26 26.92 4.18
CA ARG A 93 15.21 27.91 4.39
C ARG A 93 15.80 29.27 4.77
N ALA A 94 16.75 29.30 5.70
CA ALA A 94 17.46 30.52 6.09
C ALA A 94 18.29 31.12 4.95
N GLN A 95 19.03 30.31 4.18
CA GLN A 95 19.79 30.80 3.03
C GLN A 95 18.88 31.44 1.96
N VAL A 96 17.66 30.93 1.77
CA VAL A 96 16.64 31.54 0.89
C VAL A 96 16.13 32.87 1.46
N ARG A 97 15.88 32.98 2.79
CA ARG A 97 15.54 34.26 3.45
C ARG A 97 16.62 35.31 3.18
N VAL A 98 17.89 34.94 3.36
CA VAL A 98 19.05 35.83 3.17
C VAL A 98 19.22 36.24 1.70
N ALA A 99 19.03 35.32 0.76
CA ALA A 99 19.05 35.63 -0.67
C ALA A 99 17.95 36.63 -1.06
N GLN A 100 16.73 36.47 -0.53
CA GLN A 100 15.62 37.41 -0.72
C GLN A 100 15.93 38.78 -0.09
N GLN A 101 16.45 38.82 1.15
CA GLN A 101 16.80 40.05 1.85
C GLN A 101 17.82 40.92 1.09
N TYR A 102 18.76 40.29 0.39
CA TYR A 102 19.82 40.97 -0.35
C TYR A 102 19.64 40.93 -1.89
N ASN A 103 18.46 40.55 -2.37
CA ASN A 103 18.09 40.50 -3.80
C ASN A 103 19.05 39.66 -4.66
N CYS A 104 19.57 38.56 -4.12
CA CYS A 104 20.45 37.65 -4.84
C CYS A 104 19.66 36.82 -5.87
N GLU A 105 20.04 36.83 -7.14
CA GLU A 105 19.46 35.96 -8.18
C GLU A 105 19.85 34.47 -8.04
N TYR A 106 20.97 34.20 -7.37
CA TYR A 106 21.63 32.89 -7.33
C TYR A 106 21.87 32.42 -5.90
N LEU A 107 21.68 31.13 -5.68
CA LEU A 107 22.11 30.37 -4.50
C LEU A 107 23.31 29.50 -4.86
N SER A 108 24.15 29.16 -3.88
CA SER A 108 25.28 28.25 -4.09
C SER A 108 25.61 27.44 -2.83
N HIS A 109 26.19 26.26 -3.01
CA HIS A 109 26.55 25.33 -1.93
C HIS A 109 27.89 24.62 -2.20
N GLY A 110 28.57 24.19 -1.14
CA GLY A 110 29.83 23.45 -1.22
C GLY A 110 29.70 21.93 -1.41
N CYS A 111 28.48 21.39 -1.51
CA CYS A 111 28.23 19.95 -1.58
C CYS A 111 28.84 19.29 -2.83
N THR A 112 29.43 18.10 -2.66
CA THR A 112 30.04 17.34 -3.76
C THR A 112 29.00 16.56 -4.57
N GLY A 113 29.32 16.25 -5.84
CA GLY A 113 28.46 15.46 -6.73
C GLY A 113 28.10 14.03 -6.25
N LYS A 114 28.70 13.54 -5.15
CA LYS A 114 28.45 12.21 -4.56
C LYS A 114 27.73 12.24 -3.21
N GLY A 115 27.39 13.42 -2.68
CA GLY A 115 26.70 13.57 -1.39
C GLY A 115 25.18 13.52 -1.54
N ASN A 116 24.46 13.14 -0.47
CA ASN A 116 23.01 13.34 -0.38
C ASN A 116 22.67 14.85 -0.22
N ASP A 117 23.56 15.63 0.41
CA ASP A 117 23.29 17.03 0.77
C ASP A 117 23.03 17.95 -0.41
N GLN A 118 23.60 17.69 -1.60
CA GLN A 118 23.27 18.45 -2.81
C GLN A 118 21.75 18.39 -3.09
N VAL A 119 21.15 17.20 -2.98
CA VAL A 119 19.71 16.98 -3.19
C VAL A 119 18.90 17.67 -2.09
N ARG A 120 19.35 17.54 -0.83
CA ARG A 120 18.69 18.16 0.34
C ARG A 120 18.66 19.70 0.27
N PHE A 121 19.74 20.33 -0.20
CA PHE A 121 19.78 21.78 -0.39
C PHE A 121 18.97 22.20 -1.63
N GLU A 122 19.16 21.55 -2.77
CA GLU A 122 18.58 22.02 -4.03
C GLU A 122 17.07 21.84 -4.11
N LEU A 123 16.53 20.71 -3.63
CA LEU A 123 15.07 20.53 -3.52
C LEU A 123 14.46 21.52 -2.53
N ALA A 124 15.14 21.80 -1.42
CA ALA A 124 14.70 22.81 -0.46
C ALA A 124 14.72 24.24 -1.04
N PHE A 125 15.75 24.59 -1.82
CA PHE A 125 15.83 25.87 -2.52
C PHE A 125 14.69 26.03 -3.53
N MET A 126 14.46 25.01 -4.38
CA MET A 126 13.38 25.02 -5.37
C MET A 126 11.99 25.10 -4.73
N ALA A 127 11.77 24.40 -3.61
CA ALA A 127 10.50 24.45 -2.89
C ALA A 127 10.28 25.77 -2.12
N CYS A 128 11.32 26.34 -1.52
CA CYS A 128 11.21 27.60 -0.77
C CYS A 128 11.14 28.84 -1.69
N ASN A 129 11.83 28.84 -2.83
CA ASN A 129 11.72 29.88 -3.84
C ASN A 129 12.20 29.41 -5.24
N PRO A 130 11.31 28.93 -6.13
CA PRO A 130 11.69 28.38 -7.44
C PRO A 130 12.20 29.43 -8.45
N SER A 131 12.19 30.73 -8.10
CA SER A 131 12.77 31.78 -8.95
C SER A 131 14.29 31.93 -8.78
N LEU A 132 14.88 31.37 -7.72
CA LEU A 132 16.31 31.43 -7.47
C LEU A 132 17.06 30.34 -8.23
N LYS A 133 18.10 30.72 -8.97
CA LYS A 133 18.96 29.80 -9.73
C LYS A 133 20.00 29.18 -8.80
N VAL A 134 20.40 27.94 -9.03
CA VAL A 134 21.48 27.28 -8.24
C VAL A 134 22.78 27.24 -9.04
N ILE A 135 23.88 27.65 -8.40
CA ILE A 135 25.25 27.44 -8.85
C ILE A 135 25.87 26.35 -7.97
N ALA A 136 26.15 25.18 -8.54
CA ALA A 136 26.70 24.01 -7.83
C ALA A 136 28.10 23.64 -8.38
N PRO A 137 29.19 24.28 -7.91
CA PRO A 137 30.50 24.20 -8.58
C PRO A 137 31.03 22.78 -8.74
N TRP A 138 30.83 21.89 -7.76
CA TRP A 138 31.24 20.48 -7.86
C TRP A 138 30.48 19.63 -8.90
N ARG A 139 29.56 20.22 -9.68
CA ARG A 139 28.98 19.61 -10.89
C ARG A 139 29.19 20.45 -12.16
N MET A 140 29.87 21.60 -12.07
CA MET A 140 30.15 22.47 -13.22
C MET A 140 31.44 22.02 -13.93
N PRO A 141 31.40 21.66 -15.23
CA PRO A 141 32.56 21.13 -15.97
C PRO A 141 33.84 21.97 -15.85
N GLU A 142 33.71 23.29 -15.87
CA GLU A 142 34.79 24.27 -15.73
C GLU A 142 35.49 24.22 -14.36
N PHE A 143 34.73 24.01 -13.28
CA PHE A 143 35.25 23.93 -11.92
C PHE A 143 35.88 22.55 -11.67
N ILE A 144 35.18 21.46 -11.98
CA ILE A 144 35.70 20.10 -11.77
C ILE A 144 36.90 19.78 -12.68
N LYS A 145 37.02 20.42 -13.85
CA LYS A 145 38.23 20.35 -14.70
C LYS A 145 39.43 21.04 -14.05
N LYS A 146 39.20 22.15 -13.35
CA LYS A 146 40.21 22.97 -12.66
C LYS A 146 40.63 22.41 -11.31
N PHE A 147 39.74 21.68 -10.64
CA PHE A 147 39.94 21.10 -9.31
C PHE A 147 39.59 19.61 -9.31
N GLN A 148 40.60 18.74 -9.48
CA GLN A 148 40.43 17.29 -9.41
C GLN A 148 40.37 16.79 -7.95
N GLY A 149 40.87 17.59 -7.00
CA GLY A 149 40.71 17.32 -5.57
C GLY A 149 41.42 18.31 -4.66
N ARG A 150 41.58 17.91 -3.38
CA ARG A 150 42.11 18.75 -2.29
C ARG A 150 43.48 19.39 -2.57
N ALA A 151 44.32 18.75 -3.38
CA ALA A 151 45.63 19.29 -3.76
C ALA A 151 45.51 20.56 -4.63
N ASP A 152 44.60 20.56 -5.61
CA ASP A 152 44.38 21.71 -6.49
C ASP A 152 43.72 22.86 -5.73
N LEU A 153 42.79 22.55 -4.83
CA LEU A 153 42.17 23.54 -3.93
C LEU A 153 43.22 24.24 -3.04
N LEU A 154 44.17 23.48 -2.48
CA LEU A 154 45.27 24.03 -1.67
C LEU A 154 46.24 24.87 -2.51
N LYS A 155 46.55 24.43 -3.74
CA LYS A 155 47.38 25.19 -4.69
C LYS A 155 46.73 26.53 -5.04
N PHE A 156 45.47 26.50 -5.47
CA PHE A 156 44.71 27.71 -5.82
C PHE A 156 44.51 28.64 -4.62
N ALA A 157 44.32 28.08 -3.41
CA ALA A 157 44.30 28.86 -2.18
C ALA A 157 45.62 29.61 -1.93
N ALA A 158 46.77 28.96 -2.15
CA ALA A 158 48.07 29.62 -2.06
C ALA A 158 48.25 30.71 -3.15
N GLU A 159 47.91 30.40 -4.41
CA GLU A 159 47.97 31.34 -5.54
C GLU A 159 47.09 32.58 -5.34
N ASN A 160 45.96 32.45 -4.63
CA ASN A 160 44.98 33.52 -4.39
C ASN A 160 45.03 34.09 -2.96
N ASN A 161 46.04 33.74 -2.16
CA ASN A 161 46.22 34.18 -0.76
C ASN A 161 45.03 33.89 0.17
N ILE A 162 44.29 32.80 -0.08
CA ILE A 162 43.13 32.38 0.71
C ILE A 162 43.59 31.82 2.07
N PRO A 163 43.12 32.35 3.23
CA PRO A 163 43.53 31.83 4.54
C PRO A 163 43.00 30.41 4.81
N VAL A 164 43.90 29.42 4.76
CA VAL A 164 43.59 28.02 5.01
C VAL A 164 44.06 27.54 6.39
N SER A 165 43.14 26.93 7.14
CA SER A 165 43.40 26.22 8.40
C SER A 165 43.69 24.72 8.18
N SER A 166 43.34 24.20 7.00
CA SER A 166 43.48 22.80 6.59
C SER A 166 44.94 22.34 6.58
N THR A 167 45.32 21.49 7.53
CA THR A 167 46.56 20.71 7.46
C THR A 167 46.34 19.41 6.67
N PRO A 168 47.41 18.73 6.20
CA PRO A 168 47.31 17.40 5.60
C PRO A 168 46.97 16.26 6.59
N LYS A 169 46.70 16.57 7.87
CA LYS A 169 46.71 15.58 8.97
C LYS A 169 45.36 15.01 9.40
N ALA A 170 44.24 15.57 8.95
CA ALA A 170 42.91 14.99 9.20
C ALA A 170 42.53 14.07 8.02
N PRO A 171 42.43 12.73 8.22
CA PRO A 171 42.25 11.77 7.13
C PRO A 171 40.78 11.36 6.92
N TRP A 172 39.83 12.19 7.36
CA TRP A 172 38.39 12.07 7.13
C TRP A 172 37.75 13.47 7.00
N SER A 173 36.56 13.53 6.43
CA SER A 173 35.66 14.70 6.41
C SER A 173 34.83 14.76 7.70
N MET A 174 34.29 15.93 8.05
CA MET A 174 33.47 16.14 9.25
C MET A 174 32.31 17.12 9.00
N ASP A 175 31.12 16.81 9.51
CA ASP A 175 29.94 17.69 9.57
C ASP A 175 29.37 17.69 11.00
N ASP A 176 29.66 18.74 11.76
CA ASP A 176 29.24 18.95 13.16
C ASP A 176 28.03 19.90 13.22
N ASN A 177 27.07 19.59 14.08
CA ASN A 177 25.94 20.46 14.43
C ASN A 177 25.41 20.07 15.82
N LEU A 178 24.44 20.81 16.39
CA LEU A 178 23.95 20.58 17.74
C LEU A 178 23.55 19.12 18.03
N VAL A 179 23.01 18.39 17.05
CA VAL A 179 22.55 16.99 17.22
C VAL A 179 23.69 15.98 17.21
N HIS A 180 24.62 16.09 16.27
CA HIS A 180 25.64 15.06 16.03
C HIS A 180 26.92 15.61 15.38
N CYS A 181 27.90 14.74 15.18
CA CYS A 181 28.91 14.91 14.15
C CYS A 181 28.91 13.68 13.24
N SER A 182 29.07 13.90 11.94
CA SER A 182 29.22 12.86 10.92
C SER A 182 30.66 12.83 10.42
N TYR A 183 31.23 11.63 10.29
CA TYR A 183 32.60 11.38 9.83
C TYR A 183 32.56 10.42 8.62
N GLU A 184 33.18 10.83 7.51
CA GLU A 184 33.21 10.08 6.25
C GLU A 184 34.55 10.22 5.52
N ALA A 185 34.75 9.44 4.45
CA ALA A 185 35.88 9.51 3.51
C ALA A 185 37.26 9.17 4.09
N GLY A 186 38.26 9.05 3.20
CA GLY A 186 39.64 8.74 3.52
C GLY A 186 39.81 7.36 4.18
N VAL A 187 40.36 7.30 5.39
CA VAL A 187 40.60 6.01 6.08
C VAL A 187 39.32 5.24 6.43
N LEU A 188 38.15 5.89 6.37
CA LEU A 188 36.85 5.27 6.60
C LEU A 188 36.24 4.64 5.34
N GLU A 189 36.83 4.84 4.16
CA GLU A 189 36.35 4.26 2.89
C GLU A 189 36.59 2.75 2.82
N ASP A 190 37.58 2.25 3.55
CA ASP A 190 37.74 0.82 3.85
C ASP A 190 36.79 0.45 5.01
N PRO A 191 35.80 -0.45 4.83
CA PRO A 191 34.88 -0.84 5.88
C PRO A 191 35.49 -1.73 6.97
N ASP A 192 36.67 -2.35 6.75
CA ASP A 192 37.36 -3.16 7.76
C ASP A 192 38.26 -2.31 8.69
N HIS A 193 38.53 -1.06 8.31
CA HIS A 193 39.33 -0.14 9.10
C HIS A 193 38.58 0.29 10.39
N THR A 194 39.09 -0.06 11.56
CA THR A 194 38.48 0.34 12.85
C THR A 194 38.55 1.87 13.02
N PRO A 195 37.45 2.58 13.38
CA PRO A 195 37.48 4.02 13.58
C PRO A 195 38.44 4.40 14.72
N PRO A 196 39.43 5.29 14.50
CA PRO A 196 40.42 5.63 15.52
C PRO A 196 39.80 6.44 16.67
N LYS A 197 40.39 6.38 17.86
CA LYS A 197 39.80 6.91 19.09
C LYS A 197 39.61 8.44 19.05
N GLU A 198 40.48 9.15 18.35
CA GLU A 198 40.46 10.60 18.14
C GLU A 198 39.51 11.08 17.04
N LEU A 199 38.80 10.17 16.34
CA LEU A 199 37.74 10.52 15.40
C LEU A 199 36.53 11.09 16.13
N TRP A 200 36.13 10.47 17.23
CA TRP A 200 34.91 10.79 17.97
C TRP A 200 35.10 12.05 18.81
N THR A 201 34.46 13.16 18.42
CA THR A 201 34.65 14.47 19.08
C THR A 201 33.50 14.91 19.96
N ARG A 202 32.35 14.21 19.95
CA ARG A 202 31.19 14.49 20.82
C ARG A 202 30.93 13.39 21.85
N THR A 203 31.80 12.39 21.92
CA THR A 203 31.72 11.30 22.89
C THR A 203 33.10 10.93 23.40
N VAL A 204 33.28 10.92 24.74
CA VAL A 204 34.45 10.25 25.33
C VAL A 204 34.41 8.77 24.96
N ASP A 205 35.55 8.09 25.01
CA ASP A 205 35.53 6.67 24.69
C ASP A 205 34.75 5.88 25.76
N PRO A 206 33.89 4.91 25.38
CA PRO A 206 33.20 4.05 26.35
C PRO A 206 34.14 3.35 27.35
N THR A 207 35.43 3.16 27.02
CA THR A 207 36.43 2.68 27.98
C THR A 207 36.84 3.74 29.02
N ASP A 208 36.99 5.00 28.61
CA ASP A 208 37.40 6.15 29.45
C ASP A 208 36.25 6.77 30.26
N ALA A 209 34.99 6.54 29.84
CA ALA A 209 33.79 7.06 30.50
C ALA A 209 33.74 6.66 32.00
N PRO A 210 33.05 7.41 32.88
CA PRO A 210 33.03 7.16 34.33
C PRO A 210 32.63 5.73 34.73
N ASP A 211 33.30 5.19 35.74
CA ASP A 211 32.98 3.89 36.38
C ASP A 211 31.76 3.95 37.32
N LYS A 212 30.88 4.95 37.16
CA LYS A 212 29.63 5.11 37.90
C LYS A 212 28.52 5.52 36.93
N PRO A 213 27.34 4.88 36.97
CA PRO A 213 26.19 5.34 36.22
C PRO A 213 25.75 6.75 36.65
N TYR A 214 25.31 7.57 35.70
CA TYR A 214 24.76 8.91 35.95
C TYR A 214 23.24 8.89 35.73
N GLU A 215 22.48 9.14 36.80
CA GLU A 215 21.02 9.14 36.78
C GLU A 215 20.43 10.54 36.60
N PHE A 216 19.34 10.64 35.84
CA PHE A 216 18.64 11.90 35.52
C PHE A 216 17.19 11.61 35.11
N THR A 217 16.35 12.64 34.96
CA THR A 217 14.94 12.50 34.54
C THR A 217 14.64 13.44 33.39
N ILE A 218 13.95 12.94 32.36
CA ILE A 218 13.40 13.73 31.26
C ILE A 218 11.88 13.79 31.43
N HIS A 219 11.30 14.98 31.36
CA HIS A 219 9.86 15.18 31.33
C HIS A 219 9.42 15.61 29.93
N PHE A 220 8.29 15.06 29.48
CA PHE A 220 7.71 15.30 28.17
C PHE A 220 6.31 15.92 28.30
N GLU A 221 5.96 16.82 27.39
CA GLU A 221 4.57 17.17 27.08
C GLU A 221 4.33 16.92 25.60
N LYS A 222 3.29 16.13 25.27
CA LYS A 222 2.91 15.78 23.89
C LYS A 222 4.10 15.30 23.03
N GLY A 223 4.95 14.42 23.59
CA GLY A 223 6.15 13.86 22.96
C GLY A 223 7.35 14.82 22.86
N ILE A 224 7.19 16.08 23.25
CA ILE A 224 8.27 17.09 23.26
C ILE A 224 8.95 17.07 24.63
N PRO A 225 10.29 16.94 24.73
CA PRO A 225 10.99 17.06 26.01
C PRO A 225 10.97 18.52 26.47
N VAL A 226 10.35 18.77 27.63
CA VAL A 226 10.14 20.13 28.19
C VAL A 226 10.99 20.44 29.42
N LYS A 227 11.60 19.41 30.04
CA LYS A 227 12.48 19.59 31.20
C LYS A 227 13.43 18.40 31.36
N VAL A 228 14.70 18.67 31.66
CA VAL A 228 15.69 17.69 32.11
C VAL A 228 16.14 18.04 33.53
N VAL A 229 16.10 17.08 34.44
CA VAL A 229 16.51 17.21 35.84
C VAL A 229 17.66 16.25 36.11
N THR A 230 18.79 16.77 36.59
CA THR A 230 19.94 15.97 37.08
C THR A 230 20.19 16.27 38.56
N PRO A 231 21.13 15.58 39.24
CA PRO A 231 21.52 15.91 40.61
C PRO A 231 22.08 17.33 40.77
N ASP A 232 22.64 17.89 39.70
CA ASP A 232 23.40 19.14 39.71
C ASP A 232 22.59 20.35 39.21
N GLN A 233 21.65 20.15 38.29
CA GLN A 233 20.89 21.24 37.66
C GLN A 233 19.55 20.79 37.04
N THR A 234 18.72 21.77 36.67
CA THR A 234 17.49 21.56 35.89
C THR A 234 17.48 22.51 34.70
N ALA A 235 17.20 21.99 33.51
CA ALA A 235 17.09 22.76 32.26
C ALA A 235 15.67 22.63 31.68
N THR A 236 15.06 23.76 31.29
CA THR A 236 13.71 23.85 30.70
C THR A 236 13.67 24.61 29.38
N ASP A 237 14.76 25.28 28.99
CA ASP A 237 14.90 25.83 27.64
C ASP A 237 15.22 24.70 26.65
N SER A 238 14.61 24.72 25.47
CA SER A 238 14.75 23.67 24.45
C SER A 238 16.20 23.44 24.01
N VAL A 239 16.97 24.51 23.82
CA VAL A 239 18.36 24.42 23.35
C VAL A 239 19.26 23.99 24.51
N GLU A 240 19.12 24.58 25.69
CA GLU A 240 19.97 24.24 26.84
C GLU A 240 19.66 22.86 27.44
N LEU A 241 18.40 22.39 27.42
CA LEU A 241 18.08 21.01 27.83
C LEU A 241 18.66 19.99 26.84
N PHE A 242 18.66 20.31 25.53
CA PHE A 242 19.26 19.42 24.54
C PHE A 242 20.80 19.43 24.62
N LYS A 243 21.43 20.58 24.87
CA LYS A 243 22.86 20.66 25.23
C LYS A 243 23.21 19.86 26.49
N LEU A 244 22.33 19.85 27.49
CA LEU A 244 22.50 19.03 28.69
C LEU A 244 22.44 17.52 28.36
N LEU A 245 21.50 17.08 27.53
CA LEU A 245 21.45 15.68 27.07
C LEU A 245 22.70 15.31 26.24
N ASN A 246 23.18 16.23 25.39
CA ASN A 246 24.45 16.06 24.70
C ASN A 246 25.63 15.92 25.66
N LYS A 247 25.72 16.74 26.71
CA LYS A 247 26.79 16.64 27.72
C LYS A 247 26.73 15.31 28.48
N ILE A 248 25.53 14.90 28.92
CA ILE A 248 25.33 13.62 29.62
C ILE A 248 25.78 12.45 28.76
N GLY A 249 25.42 12.46 27.46
CA GLY A 249 25.85 11.44 26.51
C GLY A 249 27.35 11.53 26.18
N HIS A 250 27.89 12.73 25.99
CA HIS A 250 29.34 12.97 25.77
C HIS A 250 30.17 12.36 26.88
N ASP A 251 29.89 12.74 28.13
CA ASP A 251 30.66 12.36 29.31
C ASP A 251 30.60 10.84 29.58
N ASN A 252 29.59 10.16 29.04
CA ASN A 252 29.39 8.71 29.20
C ASN A 252 29.63 7.91 27.92
N GLY A 253 30.08 8.54 26.83
CA GLY A 253 30.40 7.89 25.54
C GLY A 253 29.20 7.40 24.72
N VAL A 254 27.99 7.88 25.01
CA VAL A 254 26.72 7.37 24.46
C VAL A 254 26.46 7.89 23.05
N GLY A 255 25.98 7.02 22.17
CA GLY A 255 25.43 7.42 20.85
C GLY A 255 26.42 7.39 19.69
N ARG A 256 27.54 6.67 19.82
CA ARG A 256 28.42 6.31 18.68
C ARG A 256 27.75 5.27 17.78
N VAL A 257 27.78 5.49 16.47
CA VAL A 257 27.25 4.60 15.42
C VAL A 257 28.28 4.50 14.28
N ASP A 258 28.52 3.29 13.80
CA ASP A 258 29.28 3.00 12.57
C ASP A 258 28.39 2.14 11.66
N ILE A 259 28.26 2.50 10.39
CA ILE A 259 27.38 1.84 9.41
C ILE A 259 27.91 1.94 7.98
N VAL A 260 27.43 1.01 7.13
CA VAL A 260 27.39 1.20 5.68
C VAL A 260 25.96 1.52 5.26
N GLU A 261 25.68 2.80 4.97
CA GLU A 261 24.39 3.34 4.52
C GLU A 261 24.20 3.19 2.99
N ASN A 262 22.96 3.24 2.52
CA ASN A 262 22.60 3.48 1.12
C ASN A 262 22.33 4.97 0.87
N ARG A 263 23.09 5.64 -0.01
CA ARG A 263 22.80 7.01 -0.45
C ARG A 263 21.65 7.04 -1.44
N PHE A 264 20.87 8.12 -1.44
CA PHE A 264 19.72 8.30 -2.33
C PHE A 264 20.11 8.21 -3.82
N ILE A 265 21.35 8.61 -4.16
CA ILE A 265 21.94 8.49 -5.50
C ILE A 265 22.40 7.06 -5.87
N GLY A 266 21.99 6.02 -5.13
CA GLY A 266 22.26 4.60 -5.43
C GLY A 266 23.66 4.10 -5.05
N LEU A 267 24.47 4.89 -4.34
CA LEU A 267 25.80 4.49 -3.87
C LEU A 267 25.79 4.05 -2.40
N LYS A 268 26.51 2.98 -2.06
CA LYS A 268 26.82 2.71 -0.65
C LYS A 268 27.91 3.63 -0.12
N SER A 269 27.86 3.92 1.17
CA SER A 269 28.87 4.74 1.87
C SER A 269 29.04 4.22 3.29
N ARG A 270 30.27 4.25 3.80
CA ARG A 270 30.49 4.11 5.25
C ARG A 270 30.42 5.48 5.92
N GLY A 271 29.73 5.53 7.05
CA GLY A 271 29.59 6.71 7.89
C GLY A 271 29.71 6.36 9.37
N CYS A 272 30.49 7.15 10.10
CA CYS A 272 30.55 7.13 11.55
C CYS A 272 29.85 8.37 12.10
N TYR A 273 29.10 8.24 13.20
CA TYR A 273 28.32 9.33 13.79
C TYR A 273 28.35 9.28 15.31
N ASP A 274 28.49 10.42 15.99
CA ASP A 274 28.22 10.51 17.43
C ASP A 274 27.05 11.47 17.74
N THR A 275 25.93 10.87 18.16
CA THR A 275 24.61 11.54 18.29
C THR A 275 24.08 11.47 19.74
N PRO A 276 24.80 12.04 20.73
CA PRO A 276 24.58 11.74 22.16
C PRO A 276 23.18 12.12 22.68
N GLY A 277 22.79 13.39 22.55
CA GLY A 277 21.54 13.89 23.15
C GLY A 277 20.28 13.31 22.51
N LEU A 278 20.26 13.17 21.18
CA LEU A 278 19.13 12.57 20.46
C LEU A 278 19.02 11.06 20.69
N THR A 279 20.13 10.33 20.85
CA THR A 279 20.09 8.91 21.27
C THR A 279 19.36 8.74 22.60
N ILE A 280 19.72 9.57 23.59
CA ILE A 280 19.11 9.54 24.93
C ILE A 280 17.63 9.97 24.88
N ALA A 281 17.33 11.07 24.18
CA ALA A 281 15.97 11.61 24.08
C ALA A 281 15.00 10.65 23.37
N ARG A 282 15.43 10.04 22.25
CA ARG A 282 14.65 9.06 21.50
C ARG A 282 14.40 7.78 22.31
N LEU A 283 15.39 7.31 23.09
CA LEU A 283 15.19 6.16 23.98
C LEU A 283 14.14 6.45 25.06
N ALA A 284 14.23 7.60 25.73
CA ALA A 284 13.25 8.00 26.73
C ALA A 284 11.84 8.19 26.13
N HIS A 285 11.76 8.73 24.91
CA HIS A 285 10.49 8.90 24.20
C HIS A 285 9.81 7.57 23.83
N LEU A 286 10.55 6.64 23.19
CA LEU A 286 10.10 5.26 22.89
C LEU A 286 9.58 4.52 24.14
N ASP A 287 10.17 4.84 25.29
CA ASP A 287 9.86 4.23 26.57
C ASP A 287 8.56 4.79 27.19
N LEU A 288 8.35 6.11 27.12
CA LEU A 288 7.12 6.78 27.53
C LEU A 288 5.93 6.39 26.64
N GLU A 289 6.10 6.36 25.31
CA GLU A 289 5.07 5.89 24.37
C GLU A 289 4.56 4.50 24.74
N GLY A 290 5.44 3.62 25.25
CA GLY A 290 5.07 2.27 25.71
C GLY A 290 4.21 2.22 26.97
N LEU A 291 4.06 3.32 27.70
CA LEU A 291 3.12 3.46 28.83
C LEU A 291 1.79 4.09 28.39
N VAL A 292 1.82 5.04 27.43
CA VAL A 292 0.73 6.00 27.23
C VAL A 292 0.04 5.96 25.86
N MET A 293 0.62 5.29 24.85
CA MET A 293 0.07 5.17 23.50
C MET A 293 -0.55 3.78 23.26
N ASP A 294 -1.68 3.71 22.55
CA ASP A 294 -2.26 2.43 22.14
C ASP A 294 -1.30 1.62 21.24
N SER A 295 -1.28 0.31 21.45
CA SER A 295 -0.54 -0.70 20.70
C SER A 295 -0.75 -0.68 19.17
N LYS A 296 -1.94 -0.33 18.67
CA LYS A 296 -2.24 -0.29 17.23
C LYS A 296 -1.81 1.04 16.62
N VAL A 297 -2.11 2.15 17.29
CA VAL A 297 -1.62 3.49 16.92
C VAL A 297 -0.09 3.49 16.87
N ARG A 298 0.57 2.99 17.93
CA ARG A 298 2.02 2.85 18.00
C ARG A 298 2.57 2.01 16.85
N LYS A 299 1.97 0.82 16.60
CA LYS A 299 2.38 -0.04 15.48
C LYS A 299 2.30 0.69 14.13
N LEU A 300 1.24 1.44 13.86
CA LEU A 300 1.08 2.21 12.61
C LEU A 300 2.10 3.36 12.51
N ARG A 301 2.39 4.03 13.64
CA ARG A 301 3.43 5.07 13.75
C ARG A 301 4.80 4.47 13.45
N ASP A 302 5.17 3.37 14.12
CA ASP A 302 6.44 2.65 13.93
C ASP A 302 6.61 2.08 12.50
N GLN A 303 5.57 1.46 11.91
CA GLN A 303 5.70 0.70 10.65
C GLN A 303 5.49 1.50 9.36
N PHE A 304 4.96 2.72 9.43
CA PHE A 304 4.71 3.56 8.25
C PHE A 304 5.22 4.98 8.46
N VAL A 305 4.68 5.68 9.47
CA VAL A 305 4.96 7.12 9.65
C VAL A 305 6.45 7.36 9.95
N THR A 306 7.06 6.54 10.79
CA THR A 306 8.48 6.63 11.15
C THR A 306 9.41 6.34 9.97
N LEU A 307 9.09 5.36 9.12
CA LEU A 307 9.92 5.02 7.97
C LEU A 307 9.86 6.12 6.91
N GLU A 308 8.66 6.50 6.46
CA GLU A 308 8.54 7.44 5.35
C GLU A 308 8.95 8.87 5.74
N TRP A 309 8.68 9.33 6.97
CA TRP A 309 9.17 10.64 7.42
C TRP A 309 10.71 10.65 7.59
N SER A 310 11.32 9.51 7.93
CA SER A 310 12.78 9.36 7.92
C SER A 310 13.36 9.35 6.51
N HIS A 311 12.68 8.71 5.54
CA HIS A 311 13.03 8.77 4.12
C HIS A 311 12.93 10.19 3.56
N CYS A 312 11.86 10.93 3.89
CA CYS A 312 11.68 12.33 3.51
C CYS A 312 12.91 13.18 3.89
N LEU A 313 13.35 13.11 5.14
CA LEU A 313 14.54 13.80 5.62
C LEU A 313 15.84 13.30 4.96
N TYR A 314 16.01 11.99 4.84
CA TYR A 314 17.25 11.43 4.31
C TYR A 314 17.46 11.76 2.83
N ASN A 315 16.39 11.69 2.03
CA ASN A 315 16.41 11.92 0.57
C ASN A 315 16.34 13.40 0.19
N GLY A 316 15.97 14.29 1.11
CA GLY A 316 15.80 15.73 0.85
C GLY A 316 14.36 16.17 0.54
N MET A 317 13.41 15.23 0.54
CA MET A 317 11.97 15.47 0.39
C MET A 317 11.35 16.00 1.70
N TYR A 318 11.93 17.04 2.30
CA TYR A 318 11.33 17.68 3.48
C TYR A 318 10.22 18.67 3.10
N PHE A 319 10.41 19.43 2.02
CA PHE A 319 9.46 20.46 1.58
C PHE A 319 8.44 19.90 0.57
N THR A 320 7.82 18.77 0.92
CA THR A 320 6.88 18.03 0.06
C THR A 320 5.57 17.72 0.79
N PRO A 321 4.43 17.57 0.07
CA PRO A 321 3.11 17.41 0.69
C PRO A 321 2.95 16.08 1.44
N GLU A 322 3.64 15.02 1.04
CA GLU A 322 3.61 13.74 1.75
C GLU A 322 4.29 13.84 3.12
N ARG A 323 5.36 14.64 3.28
CA ARG A 323 5.94 14.94 4.61
C ARG A 323 4.93 15.66 5.50
N GLU A 324 4.15 16.61 4.96
CA GLU A 324 3.09 17.31 5.72
C GLU A 324 1.95 16.37 6.14
N PHE A 325 1.53 15.47 5.26
CA PHE A 325 0.54 14.45 5.58
C PHE A 325 1.02 13.51 6.70
N LEU A 326 2.26 13.02 6.61
CA LEU A 326 2.89 12.18 7.63
C LEU A 326 3.04 12.93 8.96
N GLU A 327 3.42 14.21 8.92
CA GLU A 327 3.62 15.03 10.12
C GLU A 327 2.33 15.26 10.91
N ASN A 328 1.19 15.43 10.24
CA ASN A 328 -0.11 15.48 10.91
C ASN A 328 -0.43 14.16 11.66
N SER A 329 0.02 13.02 11.14
CA SER A 329 -0.10 11.71 11.80
C SER A 329 0.82 11.60 13.03
N ILE A 330 2.02 12.20 12.98
CA ILE A 330 2.90 12.35 14.16
C ILE A 330 2.18 13.18 15.22
N ILE A 331 1.73 14.40 14.88
CA ILE A 331 1.04 15.32 15.81
C ILE A 331 -0.16 14.64 16.49
N PHE A 332 -0.96 13.88 15.74
CA PHE A 332 -2.07 13.11 16.31
C PHE A 332 -1.61 12.04 17.32
N SER A 333 -0.60 11.23 16.96
CA SER A 333 -0.11 10.15 17.86
C SER A 333 0.37 10.68 19.21
N GLN A 334 0.91 11.89 19.24
CA GLN A 334 1.60 12.45 20.40
C GLN A 334 0.68 13.13 21.43
N GLN A 335 -0.62 13.24 21.18
CA GLN A 335 -1.55 14.02 22.03
C GLN A 335 -1.53 13.65 23.53
N HIS A 336 -1.28 12.37 23.85
CA HIS A 336 -1.23 11.84 25.21
C HIS A 336 0.19 11.50 25.72
N VAL A 337 1.24 11.80 24.94
CA VAL A 337 2.63 11.43 25.27
C VAL A 337 3.25 12.45 26.24
N THR A 338 2.64 12.56 27.42
CA THR A 338 3.01 13.50 28.49
C THR A 338 3.35 12.72 29.76
N GLY A 339 4.44 13.05 30.44
CA GLY A 339 4.91 12.30 31.61
C GLY A 339 6.38 12.52 31.91
N GLU A 340 6.99 11.58 32.64
CA GLU A 340 8.42 11.59 32.93
C GLU A 340 9.06 10.20 32.83
N VAL A 341 10.34 10.17 32.46
CA VAL A 341 11.17 8.97 32.34
C VAL A 341 12.47 9.20 33.09
N ARG A 342 12.74 8.34 34.08
CA ARG A 342 14.00 8.28 34.81
C ARG A 342 14.99 7.45 34.00
N MET A 343 16.14 8.03 33.73
CA MET A 343 17.19 7.49 32.86
C MET A 343 18.48 7.29 33.65
N SER A 344 19.31 6.37 33.16
CA SER A 344 20.70 6.22 33.58
C SER A 344 21.59 6.06 32.34
N VAL A 345 22.77 6.68 32.34
CA VAL A 345 23.82 6.41 31.34
C VAL A 345 25.06 5.82 31.99
N TYR A 346 25.75 4.93 31.27
CA TYR A 346 26.97 4.26 31.73
C TYR A 346 27.73 3.64 30.55
N LYS A 347 29.06 3.87 30.47
CA LYS A 347 30.00 3.18 29.55
C LYS A 347 29.42 2.91 28.14
N GLY A 348 29.10 3.98 27.40
CA GLY A 348 28.57 3.94 26.04
C GLY A 348 27.06 3.68 25.89
N ASN A 349 26.37 3.35 26.98
CA ASN A 349 24.97 2.90 26.96
C ASN A 349 24.04 3.87 27.70
N ALA A 350 22.77 3.87 27.30
CA ALA A 350 21.66 4.53 27.99
C ALA A 350 20.60 3.50 28.38
N TYR A 351 20.01 3.68 29.55
CA TYR A 351 19.07 2.77 30.19
C TYR A 351 17.89 3.53 30.80
N VAL A 352 16.76 2.85 30.93
CA VAL A 352 15.56 3.35 31.61
C VAL A 352 15.49 2.74 33.00
N LEU A 353 15.26 3.58 34.02
CA LEU A 353 15.05 3.18 35.41
C LEU A 353 13.55 3.12 35.80
N GLY A 354 12.68 3.70 34.98
CA GLY A 354 11.23 3.69 35.14
C GLY A 354 10.58 4.96 34.59
N ARG A 355 9.27 4.94 34.40
CA ARG A 355 8.47 6.06 33.88
C ARG A 355 7.16 6.21 34.64
N LYS A 356 6.55 7.40 34.60
CA LYS A 356 5.17 7.63 35.05
C LYS A 356 4.45 8.66 34.18
N SER A 357 3.13 8.56 34.12
CA SER A 357 2.25 9.51 33.45
C SER A 357 0.86 9.47 34.08
N ASP A 358 0.27 10.65 34.26
CA ASP A 358 -1.14 10.82 34.66
C ASP A 358 -2.03 11.21 33.45
N ALA A 359 -1.47 11.22 32.23
CA ALA A 359 -2.10 11.75 31.01
C ALA A 359 -2.77 10.66 30.13
N SER A 360 -2.65 9.40 30.52
CA SER A 360 -3.21 8.23 29.83
C SER A 360 -3.55 7.14 30.86
N ASN A 361 -4.65 6.42 30.64
CA ASN A 361 -5.14 5.33 31.49
C ASN A 361 -4.93 3.93 30.87
N LEU A 362 -4.07 3.82 29.85
CA LEU A 362 -3.84 2.56 29.11
C LEU A 362 -3.00 1.53 29.89
N TYR A 363 -2.29 1.96 30.93
CA TYR A 363 -1.59 1.05 31.84
C TYR A 363 -2.28 1.00 33.21
N SER A 364 -2.75 -0.18 33.60
CA SER A 364 -3.28 -0.48 34.93
C SER A 364 -2.33 -1.44 35.63
N GLN A 365 -1.87 -1.08 36.82
CA GLN A 365 -1.08 -1.98 37.67
C GLN A 365 -1.93 -3.16 38.17
N GLU A 366 -3.25 -2.97 38.32
CA GLU A 366 -4.18 -4.00 38.77
C GLU A 366 -4.40 -5.07 37.69
N ASP A 367 -4.65 -4.65 36.44
CA ASP A 367 -4.90 -5.52 35.29
C ASP A 367 -3.64 -6.32 34.88
N ALA A 368 -2.47 -5.79 35.21
CA ALA A 368 -1.17 -6.43 35.02
C ALA A 368 -0.69 -7.23 36.25
N SER A 369 -1.45 -7.25 37.35
CA SER A 369 -1.08 -7.93 38.58
C SER A 369 -1.17 -9.45 38.42
N MET A 370 -0.20 -10.17 38.98
CA MET A 370 -0.25 -11.63 39.12
C MET A 370 -0.84 -12.07 40.48
N ASP A 371 -0.99 -11.12 41.42
CA ASP A 371 -1.52 -11.35 42.77
C ASP A 371 -3.02 -11.03 42.89
N SER A 372 -3.61 -10.41 41.85
CA SER A 372 -5.04 -10.10 41.75
C SER A 372 -5.64 -10.69 40.47
N LEU A 373 -6.95 -10.92 40.48
CA LEU A 373 -7.76 -11.37 39.35
C LEU A 373 -9.08 -10.56 39.25
N GLU A 374 -9.17 -9.39 39.89
CA GLU A 374 -10.43 -8.62 39.97
C GLU A 374 -10.80 -7.95 38.64
N THR A 375 -9.81 -7.43 37.89
CA THR A 375 -10.04 -6.77 36.58
C THR A 375 -9.70 -7.66 35.38
N PHE A 376 -8.98 -8.77 35.56
CA PHE A 376 -8.58 -9.69 34.49
C PHE A 376 -8.94 -11.16 34.77
N SER A 377 -9.55 -11.82 33.77
CA SER A 377 -10.00 -13.22 33.83
C SER A 377 -9.06 -14.16 33.06
N PRO A 378 -8.31 -15.06 33.73
CA PRO A 378 -7.46 -16.05 33.06
C PRO A 378 -8.24 -17.10 32.28
N MET A 379 -9.54 -17.26 32.58
CA MET A 379 -10.43 -18.17 31.84
C MET A 379 -10.60 -17.69 30.39
N ASP A 380 -10.73 -16.38 30.19
CA ASP A 380 -10.84 -15.80 28.85
C ASP A 380 -9.53 -15.92 28.08
N THR A 381 -8.38 -16.02 28.76
CA THR A 381 -7.10 -16.40 28.14
C THR A 381 -7.08 -17.84 27.65
N THR A 382 -7.83 -18.77 28.25
CA THR A 382 -8.05 -20.10 27.66
C THR A 382 -8.86 -19.97 26.37
N GLY A 383 -9.88 -19.11 26.36
CA GLY A 383 -10.64 -18.72 25.17
C GLY A 383 -9.76 -18.04 24.10
N PHE A 384 -8.87 -17.13 24.47
CA PHE A 384 -7.99 -16.39 23.58
C PHE A 384 -6.83 -17.22 23.05
N ILE A 385 -6.19 -18.07 23.84
CA ILE A 385 -5.20 -19.03 23.34
C ILE A 385 -5.92 -20.16 22.57
N ALA A 386 -7.19 -20.46 22.86
CA ALA A 386 -8.05 -21.25 21.97
C ALA A 386 -8.35 -20.49 20.67
N ILE A 387 -8.49 -19.18 20.72
CA ILE A 387 -8.43 -18.37 19.52
C ILE A 387 -7.03 -18.53 18.89
N GLN A 388 -5.93 -18.57 19.63
CA GLN A 388 -4.54 -18.50 19.14
C GLN A 388 -3.67 -19.81 19.15
N ALA A 389 -4.11 -21.01 18.67
CA ALA A 389 -3.12 -21.96 18.08
C ALA A 389 -3.27 -22.65 16.69
N ILE A 390 -4.41 -23.00 16.05
CA ILE A 390 -4.41 -23.76 14.74
C ILE A 390 -3.93 -23.09 13.43
N ARG A 391 -3.80 -21.77 13.17
CA ARG A 391 -2.89 -21.34 12.07
C ARG A 391 -1.40 -21.52 12.42
N LEU A 392 -1.11 -22.01 13.63
CA LEU A 392 0.15 -22.63 14.05
C LEU A 392 0.03 -24.17 14.10
N LYS A 393 -1.12 -24.78 14.46
CA LYS A 393 -1.33 -26.26 14.44
C LYS A 393 -1.59 -26.85 13.04
N LYS A 394 -2.48 -26.30 12.19
CA LYS A 394 -2.60 -26.65 10.75
C LYS A 394 -1.24 -26.44 10.08
N PHE A 395 -0.59 -25.31 10.32
CA PHE A 395 0.77 -25.06 9.82
C PHE A 395 1.78 -26.11 10.32
N GLY A 396 1.76 -26.43 11.61
CA GLY A 396 2.60 -27.49 12.21
C GLY A 396 2.29 -28.89 11.70
N LEU A 397 1.01 -29.21 11.44
CA LEU A 397 0.55 -30.47 10.84
C LEU A 397 0.97 -30.57 9.38
N GLN A 398 0.80 -29.50 8.60
CA GLN A 398 1.33 -29.39 7.24
C GLN A 398 2.85 -29.59 7.27
N LYS A 399 3.57 -28.90 8.17
CA LYS A 399 5.02 -29.07 8.32
C LYS A 399 5.44 -30.47 8.75
N ILE A 400 4.65 -31.19 9.55
CA ILE A 400 4.86 -32.62 9.84
C ILE A 400 4.65 -33.46 8.57
N GLN A 401 3.61 -33.18 7.79
CA GLN A 401 3.29 -33.88 6.54
C GLN A 401 4.33 -33.62 5.43
N ASP A 402 4.90 -32.40 5.38
CA ASP A 402 5.99 -31.99 4.49
C ASP A 402 7.35 -32.63 4.88
N GLY A 403 7.41 -33.45 5.94
CA GLY A 403 8.65 -34.02 6.47
C GLY A 403 9.54 -33.01 7.24
N GLN A 404 9.01 -31.83 7.59
CA GLN A 404 9.71 -30.73 8.25
C GLN A 404 9.14 -30.40 9.65
N PRO A 405 9.02 -31.37 10.58
CA PRO A 405 8.35 -31.17 11.86
C PRO A 405 9.02 -30.05 12.68
N LEU A 406 8.22 -29.06 13.10
CA LEU A 406 8.69 -27.85 13.81
C LEU A 406 9.41 -28.16 15.14
N SER A 407 9.21 -29.34 15.71
CA SER A 407 9.90 -29.83 16.91
C SER A 407 11.37 -30.21 16.70
N LYS A 408 11.89 -30.18 15.45
CA LYS A 408 13.29 -30.44 15.07
C LYS A 408 13.94 -31.62 15.81
N THR A 409 13.65 -32.84 15.37
CA THR A 409 14.32 -34.04 15.89
C THR A 409 15.83 -33.99 15.60
N PHE A 410 16.65 -33.69 16.61
CA PHE A 410 18.10 -33.76 16.50
C PHE A 410 18.53 -35.21 16.32
N VAL A 411 18.94 -35.57 15.11
CA VAL A 411 19.61 -36.85 14.86
C VAL A 411 21.04 -36.74 15.40
N VAL A 412 21.28 -37.32 16.58
CA VAL A 412 22.64 -37.57 17.05
C VAL A 412 23.30 -38.50 16.03
N ALA A 413 24.29 -37.99 15.31
CA ALA A 413 24.96 -38.74 14.25
C ALA A 413 25.69 -39.94 14.87
N ALA A 414 25.19 -41.15 14.61
CA ALA A 414 25.85 -42.37 15.07
C ALA A 414 27.23 -42.49 14.41
N CYS A 415 28.30 -42.39 15.21
CA CYS A 415 29.66 -42.63 14.74
C CYS A 415 29.73 -44.01 14.07
N LYS A 416 30.20 -44.04 12.82
CA LYS A 416 30.53 -45.31 12.16
C LYS A 416 31.62 -46.02 12.98
N PRO A 417 31.50 -47.32 13.25
CA PRO A 417 32.62 -48.09 13.77
C PRO A 417 33.77 -48.04 12.77
N LEU A 418 34.91 -47.49 13.18
CA LEU A 418 36.13 -47.53 12.37
C LEU A 418 36.61 -48.98 12.29
N THR A 419 36.63 -49.54 11.07
CA THR A 419 37.18 -50.87 10.80
C THR A 419 38.68 -50.86 11.08
N ASN A 420 39.12 -51.69 12.02
CA ASN A 420 40.45 -51.61 12.61
C ASN A 420 41.56 -52.13 11.67
N HIS A 421 42.35 -51.23 11.08
CA HIS A 421 43.54 -51.52 10.28
C HIS A 421 44.64 -50.46 10.54
N GLY A 422 45.84 -50.93 10.93
CA GLY A 422 47.10 -50.20 10.70
C GLY A 422 47.50 -49.10 11.70
N SER A 423 48.09 -49.51 12.82
CA SER A 423 49.31 -48.93 13.44
C SER A 423 49.59 -47.40 13.38
N ARG A 424 49.77 -46.81 14.58
CA ARG A 424 50.81 -45.81 14.97
C ARG A 424 50.77 -44.41 14.30
N ASP A 425 51.05 -43.30 14.98
CA ASP A 425 51.57 -43.05 16.35
C ASP A 425 50.83 -41.84 17.02
N GLU A 426 51.41 -41.33 18.12
CA GLU A 426 51.01 -40.20 18.98
C GLU A 426 50.86 -38.86 18.18
N SER A 427 50.21 -37.79 18.68
CA SER A 427 50.10 -37.33 20.08
C SER A 427 48.85 -36.48 20.43
N ASP A 428 48.78 -36.13 21.73
CA ASP A 428 48.06 -35.03 22.38
C ASP A 428 46.53 -35.11 22.61
N VAL A 429 46.15 -34.75 23.85
CA VAL A 429 44.86 -35.03 24.53
C VAL A 429 44.38 -33.75 25.26
N ILE A 430 43.20 -33.83 25.91
CA ILE A 430 42.59 -32.90 26.89
C ILE A 430 41.59 -31.95 26.19
N VAL A 431 40.31 -31.84 26.58
CA VAL A 431 39.68 -31.80 27.92
C VAL A 431 38.59 -32.89 28.16
N HIS A 432 38.32 -33.21 29.42
CA HIS A 432 37.39 -34.24 29.92
C HIS A 432 35.89 -34.01 29.65
N SER A 433 35.15 -35.13 29.53
CA SER A 433 33.72 -35.22 29.85
C SER A 433 33.31 -36.66 30.25
N ASP A 434 32.89 -36.90 31.51
CA ASP A 434 32.18 -38.10 31.99
C ASP A 434 31.84 -37.93 33.51
N PRO A 435 31.01 -38.78 34.15
CA PRO A 435 30.44 -40.04 33.67
C PRO A 435 28.92 -40.13 33.56
N CYS A 436 28.50 -41.03 32.67
CA CYS A 436 27.18 -41.65 32.59
C CYS A 436 26.75 -42.35 33.90
N TYR A 437 25.47 -42.76 33.99
CA TYR A 437 25.14 -44.19 34.18
C TYR A 437 23.70 -44.53 33.82
N ALA A 438 23.51 -45.71 33.20
CA ALA A 438 22.21 -46.35 33.00
C ALA A 438 22.37 -47.86 33.27
N ALA A 439 21.36 -48.51 33.85
CA ALA A 439 21.38 -49.94 34.11
C ALA A 439 19.95 -50.54 34.07
N ASN A 440 19.75 -51.54 33.19
CA ASN A 440 18.70 -52.54 33.33
C ASN A 440 19.20 -53.69 34.22
N PRO A 441 18.29 -54.49 34.79
CA PRO A 441 18.34 -55.92 34.42
C PRO A 441 16.96 -56.53 34.08
N THR A 442 16.97 -57.85 33.85
CA THR A 442 15.98 -58.61 33.08
C THR A 442 14.88 -59.31 33.90
N SER A 443 13.98 -60.00 33.20
CA SER A 443 12.76 -60.67 33.68
C SER A 443 12.98 -62.02 34.39
N SER A 444 12.04 -62.40 35.25
CA SER A 444 11.74 -63.81 35.65
C SER A 444 10.34 -63.91 36.31
N PHE A 445 9.97 -65.08 36.86
CA PHE A 445 8.58 -65.58 36.92
C PHE A 445 8.00 -65.79 38.34
N SER A 446 6.70 -65.48 38.49
CA SER A 446 5.65 -66.15 39.29
C SER A 446 5.72 -66.42 40.82
N MET A 447 4.60 -66.05 41.48
CA MET A 447 3.79 -66.82 42.46
C MET A 447 4.04 -66.82 44.00
N ILE A 448 2.91 -66.82 44.74
CA ILE A 448 2.69 -67.14 46.18
C ILE A 448 3.28 -66.12 47.18
N GLY A 449 2.64 -65.71 48.29
CA GLY A 449 1.29 -65.89 48.89
C GLY A 449 1.19 -65.00 50.16
N SER A 450 0.10 -64.34 50.56
CA SER A 450 -1.27 -64.80 50.94
C SER A 450 -1.55 -64.65 52.46
N ARG A 451 -2.39 -63.65 52.83
CA ARG A 451 -3.24 -63.54 54.06
C ARG A 451 -3.82 -62.10 54.15
N GLY A 452 -5.13 -61.86 54.34
CA GLY A 452 -6.30 -62.75 54.37
C GLY A 452 -7.62 -61.98 54.58
N LEU A 453 -8.77 -62.68 54.55
CA LEU A 453 -10.17 -62.20 54.76
C LEU A 453 -10.69 -61.20 53.70
N ALA A 454 -11.75 -61.40 52.89
CA ALA A 454 -13.03 -62.15 52.93
C ALA A 454 -14.11 -61.50 53.83
N GLY A 455 -15.33 -61.14 53.36
CA GLY A 455 -15.93 -61.07 51.99
C GLY A 455 -16.52 -59.67 51.68
N VAL A 456 -17.45 -59.42 50.75
CA VAL A 456 -18.47 -60.26 50.06
C VAL A 456 -18.84 -59.67 48.67
N PHE A 457 -18.79 -60.51 47.63
CA PHE A 457 -19.47 -60.52 46.31
C PHE A 457 -19.46 -59.33 45.27
N TRP A 458 -19.23 -59.77 44.02
CA TRP A 458 -19.27 -59.15 42.67
C TRP A 458 -20.72 -58.92 42.13
N PRO A 459 -21.01 -58.48 40.87
CA PRO A 459 -20.14 -58.00 39.76
C PRO A 459 -20.56 -56.65 39.11
N GLY A 460 -19.81 -56.02 38.18
CA GLY A 460 -18.47 -56.30 37.63
C GLY A 460 -18.19 -55.59 36.26
N ALA A 461 -16.92 -55.55 35.82
CA ALA A 461 -16.38 -54.96 34.56
C ALA A 461 -16.61 -53.44 34.33
N GLY A 462 -15.85 -52.67 33.54
CA GLY A 462 -14.62 -52.81 32.71
C GLY A 462 -14.47 -51.48 31.92
N SER A 463 -13.32 -50.97 31.43
CA SER A 463 -11.94 -51.44 31.23
C SER A 463 -10.95 -50.26 31.45
N ARG A 464 -9.63 -50.49 31.51
CA ARG A 464 -8.60 -49.44 31.68
C ARG A 464 -7.88 -49.10 30.36
N SER A 465 -7.97 -47.85 29.93
CA SER A 465 -7.00 -47.25 29.01
C SER A 465 -5.82 -46.67 29.80
N LYS A 466 -4.57 -46.98 29.42
CA LYS A 466 -3.38 -46.32 30.02
C LYS A 466 -3.26 -44.91 29.46
N LEU A 467 -3.17 -43.90 30.33
CA LEU A 467 -2.85 -42.52 29.98
C LEU A 467 -1.46 -42.18 30.52
N THR A 468 -0.48 -42.00 29.63
CA THR A 468 0.87 -41.57 30.01
C THR A 468 0.94 -40.05 29.84
N VAL A 469 1.00 -39.32 30.96
CA VAL A 469 1.12 -37.85 30.97
C VAL A 469 2.56 -37.48 31.28
N LEU A 470 3.20 -36.72 30.39
CA LEU A 470 4.48 -36.10 30.67
C LEU A 470 4.23 -34.82 31.49
N LEU A 471 4.49 -34.88 32.80
CA LEU A 471 4.28 -33.76 33.69
C LEU A 471 5.44 -32.76 33.62
N GLY A 472 5.19 -31.61 33.01
CA GLY A 472 5.69 -30.35 33.59
C GLY A 472 4.96 -30.04 34.91
N PRO A 473 5.36 -29.00 35.66
CA PRO A 473 4.67 -28.62 36.90
C PRO A 473 3.16 -28.40 36.66
N GLY A 474 2.32 -28.97 37.53
CA GLY A 474 0.90 -29.24 37.26
C GLY A 474 -0.10 -28.17 37.76
N ILE A 475 -1.36 -28.49 38.15
CA ILE A 475 -1.87 -29.81 38.59
C ILE A 475 -3.42 -29.98 38.39
N GLN A 476 -3.83 -31.20 37.96
CA GLN A 476 -5.11 -31.95 38.17
C GLN A 476 -6.51 -31.44 37.70
N LEU A 477 -7.46 -32.41 37.71
CA LEU A 477 -8.83 -32.43 37.13
C LEU A 477 -9.76 -33.39 37.92
N SER A 478 -11.07 -33.08 38.06
CA SER A 478 -12.19 -33.96 38.49
C SER A 478 -13.49 -33.14 38.59
N SER A 479 -14.75 -33.61 38.50
CA SER A 479 -15.46 -34.67 37.71
C SER A 479 -16.98 -34.31 37.70
N HIS A 480 -17.98 -35.21 37.49
CA HIS A 480 -19.30 -34.77 36.98
C HIS A 480 -20.59 -35.56 37.38
N ARG A 481 -21.74 -34.82 37.54
CA ARG A 481 -23.20 -35.21 37.48
C ARG A 481 -23.79 -36.04 38.66
N PRO A 482 -25.15 -36.29 38.78
CA PRO A 482 -26.33 -35.91 37.95
C PRO A 482 -27.64 -35.41 38.67
N ARG A 483 -28.61 -34.80 37.92
CA ARG A 483 -30.13 -34.90 37.93
C ARG A 483 -30.97 -34.81 39.25
N SER A 484 -32.29 -34.51 39.33
CA SER A 484 -33.37 -34.02 38.41
C SER A 484 -34.74 -33.86 39.15
N SER A 485 -35.69 -33.02 38.69
CA SER A 485 -37.15 -33.21 38.92
C SER A 485 -38.06 -32.34 37.99
N SER A 486 -39.34 -32.74 37.82
CA SER A 486 -40.41 -32.04 37.05
C SER A 486 -41.48 -31.43 38.03
N PRO A 487 -42.71 -30.95 37.69
CA PRO A 487 -43.68 -31.36 36.64
C PRO A 487 -44.30 -30.17 35.83
N ALA A 488 -45.58 -30.25 35.41
CA ALA A 488 -46.17 -29.44 34.33
C ALA A 488 -47.65 -29.01 34.56
N ARG A 489 -48.21 -28.26 33.57
CA ARG A 489 -49.64 -28.01 33.21
C ARG A 489 -50.33 -26.67 33.59
N CYS A 490 -50.98 -26.10 32.55
CA CYS A 490 -52.41 -25.68 32.47
C CYS A 490 -52.89 -24.19 32.57
N TRP A 491 -53.73 -23.84 31.56
CA TRP A 491 -54.81 -22.81 31.49
C TRP A 491 -54.40 -21.34 31.18
N ARG A 492 -54.99 -20.68 30.15
CA ARG A 492 -56.20 -19.78 30.08
C ARG A 492 -56.07 -18.51 30.94
N ALA A 493 -56.49 -17.29 30.57
CA ALA A 493 -57.19 -16.68 29.42
C ALA A 493 -56.60 -15.24 29.19
N ALA A 494 -56.60 -14.56 28.04
CA ALA A 494 -57.59 -14.24 27.00
C ALA A 494 -58.64 -13.14 27.36
N TYR A 495 -58.33 -11.88 27.01
CA TYR A 495 -59.21 -10.74 26.64
C TYR A 495 -58.27 -9.59 26.15
N SER A 496 -58.33 -8.97 24.97
CA SER A 496 -59.25 -8.89 23.81
C SER A 496 -60.27 -7.75 23.78
N SER A 497 -59.86 -6.64 23.13
CA SER A 497 -60.65 -5.86 22.16
C SER A 497 -59.64 -5.22 21.18
N ALA A 498 -59.63 -5.55 19.89
CA ALA A 498 -60.59 -5.16 18.84
C ALA A 498 -60.59 -3.63 18.61
N THR A 499 -60.61 -3.09 17.39
CA THR A 499 -61.04 -3.61 16.06
C THR A 499 -60.19 -2.88 14.97
N SER A 500 -60.13 -3.22 13.68
CA SER A 500 -61.08 -3.93 12.80
C SER A 500 -60.47 -4.50 11.51
N THR A 501 -60.92 -5.72 11.12
CA THR A 501 -61.32 -6.21 9.76
C THR A 501 -60.63 -5.71 8.47
N SER A 502 -60.46 -6.48 7.39
CA SER A 502 -60.56 -7.94 7.07
C SER A 502 -60.25 -8.08 5.56
N SER A 503 -59.61 -9.12 5.03
CA SER A 503 -60.08 -10.52 4.95
C SER A 503 -58.88 -11.44 4.61
N THR A 504 -58.71 -12.62 5.23
CA THR A 504 -59.42 -13.88 4.93
C THR A 504 -59.22 -14.31 3.46
N THR A 505 -58.14 -14.97 3.06
CA THR A 505 -57.62 -16.31 3.45
C THR A 505 -58.44 -17.48 2.89
N THR A 506 -57.81 -18.29 2.02
CA THR A 506 -58.22 -19.68 1.71
C THR A 506 -56.99 -20.58 1.89
N THR A 507 -57.16 -21.75 2.51
CA THR A 507 -56.05 -22.63 2.93
C THR A 507 -56.08 -23.95 2.16
N THR A 508 -54.92 -24.49 1.79
CA THR A 508 -54.77 -25.94 1.53
C THR A 508 -53.39 -26.44 1.96
N THR A 509 -53.32 -27.67 2.46
CA THR A 509 -52.13 -28.25 3.10
C THR A 509 -51.40 -29.28 2.23
N SER A 510 -50.07 -29.10 2.14
CA SER A 510 -49.02 -30.13 2.07
C SER A 510 -49.22 -31.38 1.17
N THR A 511 -48.51 -31.40 0.04
CA THR A 511 -47.92 -32.61 -0.56
C THR A 511 -46.48 -32.31 -1.01
N SER A 512 -45.65 -33.34 -1.17
CA SER A 512 -44.19 -33.21 -1.37
C SER A 512 -43.74 -33.37 -2.83
N THR A 513 -43.08 -32.36 -3.40
CA THR A 513 -42.43 -32.45 -4.73
C THR A 513 -41.33 -31.40 -4.92
N THR A 514 -40.16 -31.85 -5.40
CA THR A 514 -39.11 -31.14 -6.20
C THR A 514 -38.59 -29.74 -5.78
N PRO A 515 -37.38 -29.33 -6.23
CA PRO A 515 -36.93 -27.95 -6.04
C PRO A 515 -37.80 -27.01 -6.89
N THR A 516 -38.30 -25.94 -6.28
CA THR A 516 -39.15 -24.95 -6.97
C THR A 516 -38.32 -24.04 -7.87
N SER A 517 -38.45 -24.22 -9.19
CA SER A 517 -38.05 -23.21 -10.17
C SER A 517 -38.87 -21.94 -9.96
N GLY A 518 -38.20 -20.81 -9.75
CA GLY A 518 -38.86 -19.50 -9.76
C GLY A 518 -38.93 -18.92 -11.17
N THR A 519 -39.44 -17.69 -11.27
CA THR A 519 -39.16 -16.82 -12.42
C THR A 519 -38.67 -15.46 -11.94
N VAL A 520 -37.94 -14.77 -12.81
CA VAL A 520 -37.56 -13.36 -12.65
C VAL A 520 -37.95 -12.61 -13.91
N GLU A 521 -38.41 -11.37 -13.76
CA GLU A 521 -38.68 -10.50 -14.89
C GLU A 521 -37.52 -9.51 -15.08
N ILE A 522 -36.94 -9.49 -16.28
CA ILE A 522 -35.86 -8.58 -16.67
C ILE A 522 -36.30 -7.89 -17.96
N ASN A 523 -36.38 -6.56 -17.94
CA ASN A 523 -36.79 -5.72 -19.07
C ASN A 523 -38.09 -6.18 -19.78
N GLY A 524 -39.08 -6.65 -19.02
CA GLY A 524 -40.38 -7.11 -19.54
C GLY A 524 -40.41 -8.55 -20.09
N LYS A 525 -39.31 -9.30 -19.94
CA LYS A 525 -39.23 -10.73 -20.28
C LYS A 525 -39.13 -11.56 -19.00
N GLN A 526 -39.90 -12.64 -18.94
CA GLN A 526 -39.85 -13.62 -17.85
C GLN A 526 -38.83 -14.71 -18.18
N TYR A 527 -37.92 -14.96 -17.24
CA TYR A 527 -36.91 -16.02 -17.31
C TYR A 527 -37.09 -16.99 -16.13
N ALA A 528 -36.91 -18.29 -16.36
CA ALA A 528 -36.91 -19.28 -15.29
C ALA A 528 -35.64 -19.16 -14.44
N THR A 529 -35.76 -19.31 -13.12
CA THR A 529 -34.63 -19.29 -12.18
C THR A 529 -34.41 -20.66 -11.53
N ASP A 530 -33.15 -20.95 -11.22
CA ASP A 530 -32.72 -22.18 -10.56
C ASP A 530 -31.74 -21.88 -9.40
N ALA A 531 -31.01 -22.90 -8.94
CA ALA A 531 -30.03 -22.78 -7.84
C ALA A 531 -28.80 -21.89 -8.16
N TRP A 532 -28.58 -21.48 -9.41
CA TRP A 532 -27.51 -20.54 -9.79
C TRP A 532 -27.92 -19.09 -9.58
N PHE A 533 -29.21 -18.76 -9.58
CA PHE A 533 -29.71 -17.38 -9.47
C PHE A 533 -29.07 -16.62 -8.30
N ASN A 534 -28.51 -15.44 -8.58
CA ASN A 534 -27.82 -14.59 -7.61
C ASN A 534 -27.97 -13.08 -7.89
N ILE A 535 -28.99 -12.67 -8.66
CA ILE A 535 -29.19 -11.26 -9.05
C ILE A 535 -30.04 -10.54 -7.98
N PRO A 536 -29.51 -9.51 -7.29
CA PRO A 536 -30.27 -8.78 -6.29
C PRO A 536 -31.20 -7.72 -6.90
N SER A 537 -32.17 -7.28 -6.10
CA SER A 537 -33.18 -6.28 -6.47
C SER A 537 -32.59 -4.94 -6.91
N THR A 538 -31.46 -4.54 -6.33
CA THR A 538 -30.72 -3.34 -6.71
C THR A 538 -30.25 -3.42 -8.16
N VAL A 539 -29.50 -4.47 -8.53
CA VAL A 539 -28.99 -4.71 -9.88
C VAL A 539 -30.12 -4.91 -10.90
N LEU A 540 -31.18 -5.64 -10.54
CA LEU A 540 -32.37 -5.77 -11.38
C LEU A 540 -33.03 -4.41 -11.70
N SER A 541 -33.01 -3.46 -10.77
CA SER A 541 -33.56 -2.10 -11.01
C SER A 541 -32.75 -1.27 -12.01
N LEU A 542 -31.50 -1.67 -12.30
CA LEU A 542 -30.60 -0.97 -13.20
C LEU A 542 -30.74 -1.42 -14.67
N THR A 543 -31.24 -2.64 -14.93
CA THR A 543 -31.26 -3.23 -16.29
C THR A 543 -32.09 -2.44 -17.31
N GLY A 544 -33.05 -1.64 -16.83
CA GLY A 544 -33.88 -0.76 -17.65
C GLY A 544 -33.28 0.62 -17.91
N ARG A 545 -32.18 1.02 -17.24
CA ARG A 545 -31.66 2.40 -17.27
C ARG A 545 -31.05 2.77 -18.63
N LYS A 546 -30.27 1.87 -19.24
CA LYS A 546 -29.60 2.03 -20.56
C LYS A 546 -28.97 3.43 -20.75
N LEU A 547 -28.07 3.83 -19.85
CA LEU A 547 -27.53 5.20 -19.80
C LEU A 547 -26.84 5.61 -21.11
N HIS A 548 -26.18 4.67 -21.77
CA HIS A 548 -25.60 4.82 -23.11
C HIS A 548 -26.61 5.30 -24.19
N LEU A 549 -27.92 5.11 -24.01
CA LEU A 549 -28.96 5.60 -24.93
C LEU A 549 -29.63 6.91 -24.47
N GLN A 550 -29.41 7.35 -23.23
CA GLN A 550 -30.07 8.54 -22.71
C GLN A 550 -29.45 9.80 -23.32
N LYS A 551 -30.27 10.62 -24.00
CA LYS A 551 -29.79 11.86 -24.62
C LYS A 551 -29.11 12.75 -23.59
N ASP A 552 -27.97 13.32 -23.99
CA ASP A 552 -27.14 14.23 -23.19
C ASP A 552 -26.55 13.59 -21.91
N HIS A 553 -26.71 12.29 -21.69
CA HIS A 553 -26.00 11.60 -20.62
C HIS A 553 -24.50 11.46 -20.97
N PRO A 554 -23.56 11.69 -20.04
CA PRO A 554 -22.13 11.57 -20.31
C PRO A 554 -21.68 10.29 -21.01
N VAL A 555 -22.30 9.14 -20.69
CA VAL A 555 -22.00 7.84 -21.32
C VAL A 555 -22.51 7.80 -22.76
N SER A 556 -23.69 8.38 -23.05
CA SER A 556 -24.22 8.50 -24.42
C SER A 556 -23.40 9.47 -25.29
N ILE A 557 -22.93 10.59 -24.70
CA ILE A 557 -22.03 11.54 -25.38
C ILE A 557 -20.68 10.86 -25.68
N THR A 558 -20.12 10.14 -24.71
CA THR A 558 -18.86 9.41 -24.88
C THR A 558 -18.98 8.34 -25.98
N ARG A 559 -20.06 7.56 -25.96
CA ARG A 559 -20.43 6.63 -27.03
C ARG A 559 -20.49 7.33 -28.39
N GLN A 560 -21.16 8.48 -28.50
CA GLN A 560 -21.28 9.24 -29.75
C GLN A 560 -19.91 9.72 -30.28
N ILE A 561 -19.01 10.14 -29.39
CA ILE A 561 -17.64 10.53 -29.75
C ILE A 561 -16.90 9.33 -30.34
N VAL A 562 -16.95 8.16 -29.69
CA VAL A 562 -16.31 6.95 -30.23
C VAL A 562 -16.95 6.51 -31.55
N GLU A 563 -18.28 6.44 -31.63
CA GLU A 563 -19.03 6.14 -32.87
C GLU A 563 -18.66 7.07 -34.05
N SER A 564 -18.21 8.30 -33.79
CA SER A 564 -17.87 9.26 -34.85
C SER A 564 -16.58 8.95 -35.60
N VAL A 565 -15.67 8.17 -35.00
CA VAL A 565 -14.35 7.82 -35.58
C VAL A 565 -14.45 6.65 -36.56
N PHE A 566 -15.48 5.81 -36.42
CA PHE A 566 -15.67 4.59 -37.23
C PHE A 566 -16.66 4.83 -38.39
N PRO A 567 -16.24 4.81 -39.67
CA PRO A 567 -17.10 5.19 -40.78
C PRO A 567 -18.33 4.27 -40.96
N LYS A 568 -19.53 4.86 -40.98
CA LYS A 568 -20.82 4.17 -41.17
C LYS A 568 -20.98 3.46 -42.53
N SER A 569 -20.04 3.66 -43.45
CA SER A 569 -19.91 2.89 -44.70
C SER A 569 -19.35 1.48 -44.49
N THR A 570 -18.65 1.26 -43.37
CA THR A 570 -17.92 0.02 -43.03
C THR A 570 -18.47 -0.61 -41.74
N TYR A 571 -18.71 0.23 -40.72
CA TYR A 571 -19.14 -0.17 -39.39
C TYR A 571 -20.65 0.01 -39.19
N ARG A 572 -21.34 -1.05 -38.76
CA ARG A 572 -22.74 -1.01 -38.32
C ARG A 572 -22.84 -1.04 -36.80
N THR A 573 -23.67 -0.18 -36.23
CA THR A 573 -23.78 0.05 -34.78
C THR A 573 -24.97 -0.70 -34.16
N TYR A 574 -24.75 -1.38 -33.03
CA TYR A 574 -25.73 -2.20 -32.32
C TYR A 574 -25.81 -1.80 -30.84
N ASN A 575 -26.77 -0.94 -30.48
CA ASN A 575 -26.89 -0.33 -29.14
C ASN A 575 -28.17 -0.76 -28.38
N HIS A 576 -28.74 -1.93 -28.70
CA HIS A 576 -30.08 -2.32 -28.23
C HIS A 576 -30.20 -3.78 -27.76
N PHE A 577 -29.09 -4.50 -27.60
CA PHE A 577 -29.12 -5.89 -27.14
C PHE A 577 -29.75 -6.05 -25.74
N ASP A 578 -30.42 -7.17 -25.51
CA ASP A 578 -30.97 -7.53 -24.19
C ASP A 578 -29.82 -7.80 -23.20
N PRO A 579 -29.89 -7.37 -21.92
CA PRO A 579 -28.84 -7.67 -20.94
C PRO A 579 -28.63 -9.17 -20.69
N VAL A 580 -29.69 -9.99 -20.84
CA VAL A 580 -29.58 -11.44 -20.65
C VAL A 580 -29.02 -12.11 -21.89
N VAL A 581 -27.99 -12.93 -21.71
CA VAL A 581 -27.35 -13.78 -22.72
C VAL A 581 -27.16 -15.19 -22.17
N SER A 582 -26.92 -16.17 -23.05
CA SER A 582 -26.53 -17.52 -22.62
C SER A 582 -25.08 -17.59 -22.12
N THR A 583 -24.79 -18.60 -21.31
CA THR A 583 -23.40 -18.99 -20.97
C THR A 583 -22.57 -19.31 -22.20
N HIS A 584 -23.20 -19.85 -23.25
CA HIS A 584 -22.55 -20.16 -24.51
C HIS A 584 -22.08 -18.89 -25.23
N GLU A 585 -22.98 -17.92 -25.40
CA GLU A 585 -22.66 -16.61 -26.00
C GLU A 585 -21.56 -15.91 -25.21
N ASN A 586 -21.72 -15.74 -23.89
CA ASN A 586 -20.78 -14.96 -23.08
C ASN A 586 -19.41 -15.62 -22.86
N PHE A 587 -19.27 -16.94 -22.98
CA PHE A 587 -18.01 -17.61 -22.61
C PHE A 587 -17.55 -18.69 -23.60
N ASP A 588 -18.41 -19.65 -23.94
CA ASP A 588 -17.99 -20.81 -24.73
C ASP A 588 -17.63 -20.44 -26.17
N SER A 589 -18.43 -19.57 -26.79
CA SER A 589 -18.24 -19.11 -28.17
C SER A 589 -16.88 -18.41 -28.36
N LEU A 590 -16.45 -17.69 -27.30
CA LEU A 590 -15.20 -16.95 -27.16
C LEU A 590 -14.02 -17.79 -26.64
N GLY A 591 -14.21 -19.10 -26.43
CA GLY A 591 -13.13 -20.01 -26.03
C GLY A 591 -12.64 -19.86 -24.59
N PHE A 592 -13.44 -19.27 -23.67
CA PHE A 592 -13.09 -19.22 -22.25
C PHE A 592 -12.98 -20.65 -21.66
N PRO A 593 -11.91 -21.00 -20.92
CA PRO A 593 -11.83 -22.28 -20.21
C PRO A 593 -13.03 -22.53 -19.27
N PRO A 594 -13.50 -23.78 -19.08
CA PRO A 594 -14.64 -24.08 -18.20
C PRO A 594 -14.43 -23.70 -16.73
N ASP A 595 -13.17 -23.61 -16.30
CA ASP A 595 -12.66 -23.25 -14.99
C ASP A 595 -12.20 -21.78 -14.88
N HIS A 596 -12.37 -20.98 -15.93
CA HIS A 596 -11.98 -19.57 -15.95
C HIS A 596 -12.70 -18.76 -14.85
N PRO A 597 -11.99 -17.96 -14.02
CA PRO A 597 -12.59 -17.27 -12.86
C PRO A 597 -13.84 -16.45 -13.17
N GLY A 598 -13.87 -15.74 -14.31
CA GLY A 598 -15.05 -14.99 -14.74
C GLY A 598 -16.35 -15.81 -14.90
N ARG A 599 -16.30 -17.14 -14.98
CA ARG A 599 -17.49 -18.02 -14.96
C ARG A 599 -18.03 -18.29 -13.54
N ALA A 600 -17.35 -17.85 -12.49
CA ALA A 600 -17.76 -18.16 -11.12
C ALA A 600 -18.94 -17.28 -10.66
N ARG A 601 -19.79 -17.84 -9.79
CA ARG A 601 -20.93 -17.13 -9.20
C ARG A 601 -20.52 -16.00 -8.24
N SER A 602 -19.26 -15.98 -7.81
CA SER A 602 -18.60 -14.90 -7.08
C SER A 602 -18.47 -13.61 -7.91
N ASP A 603 -18.35 -13.75 -9.24
CA ASP A 603 -17.94 -12.67 -10.16
C ASP A 603 -19.06 -12.29 -11.15
N THR A 604 -19.97 -13.24 -11.42
CA THR A 604 -21.00 -13.12 -12.47
C THR A 604 -22.42 -13.26 -11.94
N TYR A 605 -23.34 -12.46 -12.48
CA TYR A 605 -24.78 -12.51 -12.18
C TYR A 605 -25.51 -13.49 -13.10
N TYR A 606 -25.87 -14.66 -12.56
CA TYR A 606 -26.62 -15.71 -13.23
C TYR A 606 -28.13 -15.56 -13.04
N VAL A 607 -28.89 -15.75 -14.11
CA VAL A 607 -30.36 -15.86 -14.09
C VAL A 607 -30.77 -17.31 -13.74
N ASN A 608 -30.06 -18.26 -14.35
CA ASN A 608 -30.10 -19.70 -14.06
C ASN A 608 -28.74 -20.28 -14.52
N ARG A 609 -28.56 -21.60 -14.53
CA ARG A 609 -27.29 -22.21 -14.96
C ARG A 609 -26.84 -21.86 -16.39
N ASP A 610 -27.80 -21.62 -17.29
CA ASP A 610 -27.55 -21.54 -18.74
C ASP A 610 -27.69 -20.11 -19.30
N THR A 611 -28.20 -19.15 -18.51
CA THR A 611 -28.31 -17.73 -18.89
C THR A 611 -27.92 -16.77 -17.75
N LEU A 612 -27.33 -15.63 -18.10
CA LEU A 612 -26.72 -14.66 -17.20
C LEU A 612 -26.88 -13.22 -17.71
N LEU A 613 -26.62 -12.22 -16.86
CA LEU A 613 -26.42 -10.84 -17.31
C LEU A 613 -25.00 -10.70 -17.86
N ARG A 614 -24.85 -10.19 -19.08
CA ARG A 614 -23.55 -10.21 -19.80
C ARG A 614 -22.43 -9.58 -18.97
N THR A 615 -21.23 -10.16 -18.97
CA THR A 615 -20.05 -9.59 -18.27
C THR A 615 -19.19 -8.71 -19.18
N HIS A 616 -19.38 -8.79 -20.49
CA HIS A 616 -18.77 -7.94 -21.52
C HIS A 616 -19.63 -7.92 -22.79
N THR A 617 -19.37 -6.96 -23.69
CA THR A 617 -20.04 -6.84 -25.00
C THR A 617 -19.78 -8.03 -25.93
N SER A 618 -18.63 -8.69 -25.79
CA SER A 618 -18.12 -9.70 -26.74
C SER A 618 -18.97 -10.97 -26.79
N ALA A 619 -19.92 -11.12 -25.85
CA ALA A 619 -20.98 -12.13 -25.92
C ALA A 619 -21.73 -12.14 -27.27
N HIS A 620 -21.72 -11.04 -28.02
CA HIS A 620 -22.36 -10.93 -29.34
C HIS A 620 -21.40 -11.05 -30.54
N GLU A 621 -20.08 -11.17 -30.34
CA GLU A 621 -19.06 -11.18 -31.41
C GLU A 621 -19.28 -12.35 -32.39
N ALA A 622 -19.42 -13.56 -31.87
CA ALA A 622 -19.69 -14.77 -32.67
C ALA A 622 -20.99 -14.63 -33.50
N HIS A 623 -22.03 -14.04 -32.92
CA HIS A 623 -23.31 -13.83 -33.58
C HIS A 623 -23.20 -12.81 -34.73
N LEU A 624 -22.58 -11.65 -34.49
CA LEU A 624 -22.45 -10.60 -35.50
C LEU A 624 -21.53 -11.01 -36.67
N PHE A 625 -20.43 -11.72 -36.39
CA PHE A 625 -19.60 -12.31 -37.44
C PHE A 625 -20.38 -13.33 -38.29
N GLY A 626 -21.20 -14.17 -37.67
CA GLY A 626 -22.05 -15.15 -38.38
C GLY A 626 -23.20 -14.52 -39.16
N ALA A 627 -23.75 -13.40 -38.68
CA ALA A 627 -24.81 -12.65 -39.35
C ALA A 627 -24.33 -11.93 -40.62
N ARG A 628 -23.03 -11.59 -40.72
CA ARG A 628 -22.36 -11.02 -41.90
C ARG A 628 -22.96 -9.71 -42.43
N GLU A 629 -23.74 -9.00 -41.61
CA GLU A 629 -24.50 -7.80 -42.02
C GLU A 629 -23.63 -6.59 -42.38
N SER A 630 -22.35 -6.61 -42.01
CA SER A 630 -21.38 -5.54 -42.24
C SER A 630 -19.94 -6.08 -42.25
N ASP A 631 -19.01 -5.21 -42.64
CA ASP A 631 -17.58 -5.51 -42.80
C ASP A 631 -16.76 -5.14 -41.53
N GLY A 632 -17.30 -4.22 -40.72
CA GLY A 632 -17.02 -4.09 -39.30
C GLY A 632 -18.30 -3.78 -38.51
N TYR A 633 -18.22 -3.77 -37.18
CA TYR A 633 -19.34 -3.38 -36.32
C TYR A 633 -18.88 -2.56 -35.10
N LEU A 634 -19.82 -1.88 -34.46
CA LEU A 634 -19.71 -1.36 -33.09
C LEU A 634 -20.88 -1.90 -32.25
N ILE A 635 -20.62 -2.31 -31.01
CA ILE A 635 -21.62 -2.61 -30.00
C ILE A 635 -21.45 -1.61 -28.87
N SER A 636 -22.53 -1.04 -28.31
CA SER A 636 -22.47 -0.52 -26.95
C SER A 636 -23.61 -1.06 -26.11
N ALA A 637 -23.30 -1.45 -24.88
CA ALA A 637 -24.28 -2.02 -23.96
C ALA A 637 -23.83 -1.87 -22.50
N ASP A 638 -24.81 -1.89 -21.62
CA ASP A 638 -24.64 -2.25 -20.21
C ASP A 638 -24.07 -3.68 -20.07
N VAL A 639 -23.10 -3.82 -19.15
CA VAL A 639 -22.43 -5.06 -18.73
C VAL A 639 -22.42 -5.14 -17.20
N TYR A 640 -22.39 -6.35 -16.66
CA TYR A 640 -22.75 -6.64 -15.27
C TYR A 640 -21.70 -7.54 -14.62
N ARG A 641 -21.16 -7.11 -13.49
CA ARG A 641 -20.14 -7.86 -12.73
C ARG A 641 -20.29 -7.66 -11.24
N ARG A 642 -19.89 -8.66 -10.46
CA ARG A 642 -19.90 -8.62 -8.99
C ARG A 642 -18.60 -8.01 -8.46
N ASP A 643 -18.20 -6.87 -9.01
CA ASP A 643 -16.93 -6.21 -8.70
C ASP A 643 -16.95 -5.58 -7.29
N GLU A 644 -15.81 -5.01 -6.90
CA GLU A 644 -15.59 -4.27 -5.64
C GLU A 644 -16.56 -3.07 -5.48
N VAL A 645 -16.64 -2.52 -4.26
CA VAL A 645 -17.33 -1.24 -3.99
C VAL A 645 -16.28 -0.18 -3.74
N ASP A 646 -16.04 0.66 -4.75
CA ASP A 646 -15.21 1.86 -4.66
C ASP A 646 -15.71 2.97 -5.62
N ARG A 647 -14.84 3.90 -6.01
CA ARG A 647 -15.15 5.08 -6.84
C ARG A 647 -14.91 4.88 -8.35
N SER A 648 -14.42 3.71 -8.74
CA SER A 648 -14.06 3.27 -10.10
C SER A 648 -14.84 2.02 -10.54
N HIS A 649 -15.26 1.18 -9.58
CA HIS A 649 -16.00 -0.06 -9.77
C HIS A 649 -17.48 0.11 -9.35
N TYR A 650 -18.39 -0.36 -10.20
CA TYR A 650 -19.84 -0.31 -9.97
C TYR A 650 -20.47 -1.54 -10.65
N PRO A 651 -21.51 -2.17 -10.06
CA PRO A 651 -22.02 -3.48 -10.52
C PRO A 651 -22.55 -3.51 -11.95
N VAL A 652 -22.80 -2.34 -12.54
CA VAL A 652 -23.26 -2.16 -13.92
C VAL A 652 -22.50 -0.99 -14.54
N PHE A 653 -21.75 -1.25 -15.60
CA PHE A 653 -21.09 -0.21 -16.38
C PHE A 653 -21.31 -0.45 -17.87
N HIS A 654 -20.88 0.46 -18.72
CA HIS A 654 -21.10 0.37 -20.15
C HIS A 654 -19.77 0.12 -20.86
N GLN A 655 -19.74 -0.95 -21.66
CA GLN A 655 -18.66 -1.15 -22.61
C GLN A 655 -19.12 -0.76 -24.02
N MET A 656 -18.19 -0.23 -24.79
CA MET A 656 -18.25 -0.31 -26.24
C MET A 656 -17.24 -1.34 -26.72
N GLU A 657 -17.59 -2.02 -27.80
CA GLU A 657 -16.70 -2.89 -28.55
C GLU A 657 -16.81 -2.57 -30.03
N GLY A 658 -15.72 -2.80 -30.75
CA GLY A 658 -15.72 -2.77 -32.20
C GLY A 658 -14.84 -3.84 -32.80
N ALA A 659 -15.24 -4.32 -33.98
CA ALA A 659 -14.48 -5.30 -34.73
C ALA A 659 -14.50 -4.99 -36.23
N ARG A 660 -13.48 -5.45 -36.96
CA ARG A 660 -13.33 -5.30 -38.41
C ARG A 660 -12.80 -6.61 -38.98
N VAL A 661 -13.44 -7.13 -40.02
CA VAL A 661 -13.08 -8.41 -40.66
C VAL A 661 -12.99 -8.29 -42.18
N TRP A 662 -11.93 -8.85 -42.75
CA TRP A 662 -11.73 -9.01 -44.20
C TRP A 662 -11.91 -10.47 -44.58
N ASN A 663 -12.40 -10.73 -45.80
CA ASN A 663 -12.69 -12.08 -46.28
C ASN A 663 -11.72 -12.48 -47.40
N ARG A 664 -10.92 -13.52 -47.17
CA ARG A 664 -9.95 -14.10 -48.13
C ARG A 664 -10.58 -14.48 -49.48
N GLN A 665 -11.89 -14.73 -49.53
CA GLN A 665 -12.62 -15.08 -50.76
C GLN A 665 -13.09 -13.88 -51.60
N THR A 666 -13.08 -12.65 -51.06
CA THR A 666 -13.57 -11.45 -51.76
C THR A 666 -12.54 -10.35 -51.95
N VAL A 667 -11.38 -10.44 -51.29
CA VAL A 667 -10.25 -9.55 -51.59
C VAL A 667 -9.62 -9.89 -52.95
N PRO A 668 -9.14 -8.90 -53.73
CA PRO A 668 -8.51 -9.15 -55.03
C PRO A 668 -7.32 -10.11 -54.93
N GLY A 669 -7.37 -11.23 -55.66
CA GLY A 669 -6.28 -12.23 -55.69
C GLY A 669 -6.14 -13.09 -54.42
N GLY A 670 -7.01 -12.93 -53.42
CA GLY A 670 -6.92 -13.64 -52.13
C GLY A 670 -5.94 -13.03 -51.11
N ASP A 671 -5.23 -11.97 -51.48
CA ASP A 671 -4.23 -11.29 -50.65
C ASP A 671 -4.89 -10.34 -49.65
N VAL A 672 -5.15 -10.84 -48.43
CA VAL A 672 -5.74 -10.03 -47.35
C VAL A 672 -4.74 -9.05 -46.76
N ALA A 673 -3.46 -9.41 -46.61
CA ALA A 673 -2.44 -8.51 -46.06
C ALA A 673 -2.37 -7.21 -46.87
N ARG A 674 -2.32 -7.32 -48.22
CA ARG A 674 -2.43 -6.16 -49.11
C ARG A 674 -3.74 -5.39 -48.93
N ALA A 675 -4.88 -6.07 -48.89
CA ALA A 675 -6.19 -5.41 -48.77
C ALA A 675 -6.33 -4.62 -47.45
N VAL A 676 -5.82 -5.18 -46.35
CA VAL A 676 -5.76 -4.51 -45.05
C VAL A 676 -4.82 -3.31 -45.09
N TYR A 677 -3.65 -3.43 -45.73
CA TYR A 677 -2.76 -2.28 -45.95
C TYR A 677 -3.34 -1.22 -46.92
N GLU A 678 -4.22 -1.59 -47.85
CA GLU A 678 -4.96 -0.63 -48.68
C GLU A 678 -6.07 0.10 -47.89
N ASP A 679 -6.73 -0.57 -46.93
CA ASP A 679 -7.64 0.09 -45.99
C ASP A 679 -6.90 0.98 -44.98
N LEU A 680 -5.75 0.53 -44.44
CA LEU A 680 -4.91 1.33 -43.53
C LEU A 680 -4.48 2.66 -44.16
N ARG A 681 -4.12 2.67 -45.45
CA ARG A 681 -3.77 3.90 -46.20
C ARG A 681 -4.95 4.83 -46.48
N ARG A 682 -6.19 4.43 -46.14
CA ARG A 682 -7.39 5.28 -46.19
C ARG A 682 -7.73 5.88 -44.82
N LEU A 683 -7.14 5.38 -43.74
CA LEU A 683 -7.26 5.99 -42.42
C LEU A 683 -6.40 7.25 -42.34
N PRO A 684 -6.85 8.32 -41.65
CA PRO A 684 -6.01 9.49 -41.38
C PRO A 684 -4.75 9.14 -40.59
N GLU A 685 -3.71 9.95 -40.77
CA GLU A 685 -2.51 9.93 -39.91
C GLU A 685 -2.66 10.94 -38.76
N HIS A 686 -1.89 10.74 -37.68
CA HIS A 686 -1.86 11.61 -36.50
C HIS A 686 -0.42 11.85 -36.01
N GLY A 687 -0.19 13.01 -35.40
CA GLY A 687 1.09 13.38 -34.78
C GLY A 687 1.24 12.99 -33.30
N MET A 688 0.35 12.12 -32.79
CA MET A 688 0.42 11.60 -31.41
C MET A 688 1.69 10.75 -31.20
N GLN A 689 2.31 10.87 -30.02
CA GLN A 689 3.50 10.08 -29.68
C GLN A 689 3.08 8.67 -29.24
N VAL A 690 3.47 7.66 -30.03
CA VAL A 690 3.18 6.24 -29.77
C VAL A 690 4.46 5.53 -29.36
N GLU A 691 4.44 4.87 -28.20
CA GLU A 691 5.49 3.99 -27.71
C GLU A 691 5.07 2.52 -27.96
N ASP A 692 5.57 1.93 -29.05
CA ASP A 692 5.31 0.52 -29.44
C ASP A 692 6.64 -0.26 -29.52
N PRO A 693 7.24 -0.66 -28.38
CA PRO A 693 8.57 -1.25 -28.35
C PRO A 693 8.62 -2.75 -28.69
N ASN A 694 7.45 -3.39 -28.84
CA ASN A 694 7.32 -4.84 -29.02
C ASN A 694 7.01 -5.19 -30.49
N PRO A 695 7.45 -6.38 -30.98
CA PRO A 695 7.06 -6.84 -32.30
C PRO A 695 5.54 -7.10 -32.40
N PRO A 696 4.97 -7.21 -33.62
CA PRO A 696 3.56 -7.55 -33.84
C PRO A 696 3.11 -8.90 -33.28
N PHE A 697 4.04 -9.80 -32.91
CA PHE A 697 3.79 -11.07 -32.23
C PHE A 697 5.08 -11.59 -31.58
N HIS A 698 4.95 -12.45 -30.57
CA HIS A 698 6.05 -13.13 -29.88
C HIS A 698 5.65 -14.55 -29.53
N ALA A 699 6.47 -15.55 -29.88
CA ALA A 699 6.17 -16.98 -29.75
C ALA A 699 5.49 -17.39 -28.43
N ASP A 700 6.11 -17.07 -27.28
CA ASP A 700 5.56 -17.46 -25.97
C ASP A 700 4.60 -16.42 -25.35
N ARG A 701 4.90 -15.13 -25.52
CA ARG A 701 4.26 -14.04 -24.76
C ARG A 701 3.06 -13.43 -25.46
N ASN A 702 3.02 -13.46 -26.80
CA ASN A 702 1.95 -12.85 -27.59
C ASN A 702 1.79 -13.57 -28.95
N PRO A 703 1.32 -14.84 -28.95
CA PRO A 703 1.54 -15.77 -30.05
C PRO A 703 0.80 -15.44 -31.35
N LEU A 704 1.49 -15.70 -32.47
CA LEU A 704 0.90 -15.74 -33.81
C LEU A 704 0.01 -16.99 -33.96
N GLN A 705 -1.11 -16.85 -34.67
CA GLN A 705 -2.01 -17.96 -35.01
C GLN A 705 -1.49 -18.76 -36.22
N GLU A 706 -0.26 -19.30 -36.15
CA GLU A 706 0.51 -19.88 -37.27
C GLU A 706 -0.24 -20.94 -38.10
N LYS A 707 -1.20 -21.65 -37.48
CA LYS A 707 -2.07 -22.64 -38.14
C LYS A 707 -2.99 -22.02 -39.21
N TYR A 708 -3.25 -20.72 -39.15
CA TYR A 708 -4.28 -20.05 -39.93
C TYR A 708 -3.86 -18.72 -40.56
N HIS A 709 -2.97 -17.97 -39.90
CA HIS A 709 -2.58 -16.61 -40.28
C HIS A 709 -1.11 -16.61 -40.67
N THR A 710 -0.76 -15.95 -41.78
CA THR A 710 0.65 -15.69 -42.08
C THR A 710 1.17 -14.53 -41.20
N PRO A 711 2.50 -14.41 -40.99
CA PRO A 711 3.09 -13.25 -40.33
C PRO A 711 2.61 -11.91 -40.90
N GLU A 712 2.52 -11.82 -42.23
CA GLU A 712 2.14 -10.61 -42.97
C GLU A 712 0.64 -10.30 -42.84
N GLU A 713 -0.23 -11.31 -42.79
CA GLU A 713 -1.65 -11.12 -42.48
C GLU A 713 -1.84 -10.57 -41.06
N ALA A 714 -1.14 -11.16 -40.07
CA ALA A 714 -1.24 -10.73 -38.68
C ALA A 714 -0.67 -9.32 -38.46
N GLU A 715 0.48 -9.00 -39.05
CA GLU A 715 1.10 -7.67 -38.99
C GLU A 715 0.21 -6.60 -39.64
N ALA A 716 -0.38 -6.89 -40.81
CA ALA A 716 -1.29 -5.95 -41.47
C ALA A 716 -2.53 -5.66 -40.62
N VAL A 717 -3.16 -6.72 -40.06
CA VAL A 717 -4.34 -6.60 -39.21
C VAL A 717 -4.01 -5.87 -37.90
N ALA A 718 -2.83 -6.13 -37.31
CA ALA A 718 -2.32 -5.39 -36.14
C ALA A 718 -2.11 -3.90 -36.45
N ALA A 719 -1.47 -3.55 -37.58
CA ALA A 719 -1.24 -2.17 -37.98
C ALA A 719 -2.55 -1.41 -38.22
N HIS A 720 -3.55 -2.05 -38.83
CA HIS A 720 -4.89 -1.46 -38.98
C HIS A 720 -5.62 -1.31 -37.64
N LEU A 721 -5.52 -2.30 -36.74
CA LEU A 721 -6.08 -2.22 -35.38
C LEU A 721 -5.50 -1.01 -34.63
N LYS A 722 -4.17 -0.95 -34.52
CA LYS A 722 -3.48 0.08 -33.76
C LYS A 722 -3.81 1.48 -34.27
N ARG A 723 -3.70 1.74 -35.59
CA ARG A 723 -4.08 3.04 -36.19
C ARG A 723 -5.55 3.41 -35.93
N SER A 724 -6.48 2.46 -35.98
CA SER A 724 -7.91 2.73 -35.75
C SER A 724 -8.18 3.19 -34.31
N LEU A 725 -7.48 2.60 -33.35
CA LEU A 725 -7.60 2.92 -31.93
C LEU A 725 -6.81 4.17 -31.52
N GLU A 726 -5.65 4.40 -32.15
CA GLU A 726 -4.88 5.63 -32.00
C GLU A 726 -5.68 6.85 -32.45
N LEU A 727 -6.39 6.76 -33.58
CA LEU A 727 -7.32 7.81 -34.04
C LEU A 727 -8.47 8.03 -33.05
N MET A 728 -9.01 6.95 -32.47
CA MET A 728 -10.08 7.03 -31.46
C MET A 728 -9.59 7.75 -30.20
N VAL A 729 -8.40 7.41 -29.70
CA VAL A 729 -7.78 8.08 -28.56
C VAL A 729 -7.42 9.54 -28.88
N CYS A 730 -6.92 9.83 -30.08
CA CYS A 730 -6.67 11.21 -30.53
C CYS A 730 -7.94 12.07 -30.44
N GLU A 731 -9.08 11.59 -30.95
CA GLU A 731 -10.36 12.31 -30.92
C GLU A 731 -10.87 12.53 -29.48
N ILE A 732 -10.86 11.48 -28.66
CA ILE A 732 -11.28 11.53 -27.24
C ILE A 732 -10.45 12.58 -26.47
N PHE A 733 -9.12 12.47 -26.49
CA PHE A 733 -8.26 13.31 -25.65
C PHE A 733 -8.08 14.72 -26.22
N SER A 734 -8.21 14.92 -27.55
CA SER A 734 -8.29 16.27 -28.13
C SER A 734 -9.55 17.01 -27.67
N ARG A 735 -10.70 16.31 -27.55
CA ARG A 735 -11.92 16.87 -26.96
C ARG A 735 -11.77 17.17 -25.47
N ALA A 736 -11.20 16.25 -24.69
CA ALA A 736 -10.91 16.48 -23.27
C ALA A 736 -10.03 17.73 -23.04
N LYS A 737 -8.94 17.87 -23.81
CA LYS A 737 -8.02 19.02 -23.77
C LYS A 737 -8.72 20.33 -24.18
N SER A 738 -9.54 20.30 -25.23
CA SER A 738 -10.30 21.47 -25.69
C SER A 738 -11.34 21.93 -24.65
N ALA A 739 -12.06 20.99 -24.04
CA ALA A 739 -13.03 21.27 -22.99
C ALA A 739 -12.40 21.82 -21.71
N ALA A 740 -11.25 21.26 -21.29
CA ALA A 740 -10.49 21.77 -20.15
C ALA A 740 -9.95 23.19 -20.41
N ALA A 741 -9.40 23.45 -21.60
CA ALA A 741 -8.90 24.78 -21.98
C ALA A 741 -10.01 25.84 -22.05
N ALA A 742 -11.18 25.47 -22.58
CA ALA A 742 -12.36 26.35 -22.61
C ALA A 742 -12.87 26.68 -21.19
N ALA A 743 -12.87 25.71 -20.27
CA ALA A 743 -13.25 25.92 -18.87
C ALA A 743 -12.23 26.74 -18.08
N ALA A 744 -10.94 26.69 -18.46
CA ALA A 744 -9.86 27.47 -17.86
C ALA A 744 -9.80 28.95 -18.33
N GLY A 745 -10.78 29.44 -19.08
CA GLY A 745 -10.86 30.84 -19.51
C GLY A 745 -9.93 31.23 -20.66
N GLY A 746 -9.22 30.27 -21.29
CA GLY A 746 -8.47 30.48 -22.53
C GLY A 746 -7.08 31.14 -22.42
N GLU A 747 -6.73 31.76 -21.30
CA GLU A 747 -5.47 32.54 -21.17
C GLU A 747 -4.26 31.77 -20.59
N GLN A 748 -4.38 30.46 -20.33
CA GLN A 748 -3.25 29.62 -19.88
C GLN A 748 -2.87 28.55 -20.91
N GLN A 749 -2.15 28.99 -21.96
CA GLN A 749 -1.27 28.11 -22.71
C GLN A 749 0.01 27.83 -21.89
N GLN A 750 -0.10 26.93 -20.91
CA GLN A 750 1.09 26.16 -20.50
C GLN A 750 1.56 25.33 -21.70
N GLU A 751 2.87 25.14 -21.84
CA GLU A 751 3.44 24.13 -22.73
C GLU A 751 3.15 22.73 -22.17
N GLN A 752 1.90 22.29 -22.36
CA GLN A 752 1.43 20.97 -21.96
C GLN A 752 2.08 19.91 -22.82
N GLU A 753 2.56 18.84 -22.18
CA GLU A 753 3.17 17.68 -22.85
C GLU A 753 2.30 17.14 -24.01
N PRO A 754 2.94 16.59 -25.06
CA PRO A 754 2.22 15.94 -26.15
C PRO A 754 1.44 14.74 -25.62
N LEU A 755 0.32 14.42 -26.28
CA LEU A 755 -0.42 13.19 -25.98
C LEU A 755 0.48 11.99 -26.29
N ARG A 756 0.79 11.22 -25.23
CA ARG A 756 1.62 10.01 -25.26
C ARG A 756 0.75 8.80 -24.99
N VAL A 757 0.91 7.78 -25.82
CA VAL A 757 0.25 6.47 -25.65
C VAL A 757 1.29 5.36 -25.79
N ARG A 758 1.04 4.20 -25.17
CA ARG A 758 1.89 3.02 -25.33
C ARG A 758 1.09 1.75 -25.54
N TRP A 759 1.64 0.87 -26.35
CA TRP A 759 1.10 -0.46 -26.62
C TRP A 759 1.78 -1.50 -25.73
N VAL A 760 0.99 -2.16 -24.88
CA VAL A 760 1.45 -3.21 -23.97
C VAL A 760 0.96 -4.55 -24.50
N GLU A 761 1.79 -5.59 -24.46
CA GLU A 761 1.37 -6.95 -24.83
C GLU A 761 0.50 -7.55 -23.73
N ALA A 762 -0.69 -8.04 -24.09
CA ALA A 762 -1.70 -8.53 -23.16
C ALA A 762 -2.15 -9.96 -23.53
N TYR A 763 -3.13 -10.52 -22.81
CA TYR A 763 -3.75 -11.80 -23.14
C TYR A 763 -5.27 -11.74 -22.98
N PHE A 764 -6.01 -12.12 -24.02
CA PHE A 764 -7.46 -12.30 -23.94
C PHE A 764 -7.89 -13.68 -24.45
N PRO A 765 -8.97 -14.29 -23.91
CA PRO A 765 -9.40 -15.63 -24.33
C PRO A 765 -9.76 -15.73 -25.82
N PHE A 766 -10.16 -14.63 -26.47
CA PHE A 766 -10.68 -14.59 -27.84
C PHE A 766 -9.83 -13.79 -28.86
N THR A 767 -8.72 -13.17 -28.47
CA THR A 767 -7.75 -12.54 -29.41
C THR A 767 -6.33 -13.11 -29.24
N SER A 768 -5.53 -13.09 -30.30
CA SER A 768 -4.08 -13.40 -30.32
C SER A 768 -3.50 -13.05 -31.70
N PRO A 769 -2.46 -12.21 -31.83
CA PRO A 769 -1.85 -11.41 -30.78
C PRO A 769 -2.82 -10.39 -30.16
N SER A 770 -2.52 -9.97 -28.94
CA SER A 770 -3.36 -9.16 -28.05
C SER A 770 -2.55 -8.00 -27.46
N TRP A 771 -3.22 -6.87 -27.23
CA TRP A 771 -2.61 -5.68 -26.62
C TRP A 771 -3.58 -4.93 -25.72
N GLU A 772 -3.01 -4.18 -24.79
CA GLU A 772 -3.67 -3.08 -24.09
C GLU A 772 -3.10 -1.75 -24.60
N LEU A 773 -3.95 -0.72 -24.65
CA LEU A 773 -3.54 0.64 -24.98
C LEU A 773 -3.60 1.48 -23.70
N GLU A 774 -2.46 2.01 -23.29
CA GLU A 774 -2.35 2.92 -22.17
C GLU A 774 -2.08 4.36 -22.66
N VAL A 775 -2.61 5.34 -21.94
CA VAL A 775 -2.43 6.77 -22.21
C VAL A 775 -1.74 7.43 -21.02
N PHE A 776 -0.73 8.25 -21.26
CA PHE A 776 -0.07 9.02 -20.21
C PHE A 776 -0.93 10.22 -19.83
N TYR A 777 -1.39 10.30 -18.58
CA TYR A 777 -2.32 11.32 -18.12
C TYR A 777 -2.12 11.64 -16.64
N GLN A 778 -2.04 12.94 -16.31
CA GLN A 778 -1.82 13.46 -14.94
C GLN A 778 -0.56 12.95 -14.20
N GLY A 779 0.41 12.38 -14.92
CA GLY A 779 1.69 11.89 -14.39
C GLY A 779 1.83 10.36 -14.37
N ASP A 780 0.73 9.64 -14.54
CA ASP A 780 0.68 8.18 -14.58
C ASP A 780 0.30 7.65 -15.96
N TRP A 781 0.52 6.35 -16.17
CA TRP A 781 -0.01 5.62 -17.32
C TRP A 781 -1.35 4.98 -16.97
N LEU A 782 -2.36 5.18 -17.81
CA LEU A 782 -3.72 4.69 -17.59
C LEU A 782 -4.16 3.74 -18.72
N GLU A 783 -4.47 2.50 -18.36
CA GLU A 783 -5.10 1.50 -19.23
C GLU A 783 -6.49 1.97 -19.67
N VAL A 784 -6.70 2.04 -20.99
CA VAL A 784 -7.94 2.56 -21.60
C VAL A 784 -8.79 1.46 -22.23
N LEU A 785 -8.16 0.48 -22.88
CA LEU A 785 -8.83 -0.59 -23.61
C LEU A 785 -7.93 -1.83 -23.75
N GLY A 786 -8.57 -2.98 -23.97
CA GLY A 786 -7.94 -4.20 -24.46
C GLY A 786 -8.38 -4.54 -25.88
N CYS A 787 -7.49 -5.12 -26.69
CA CYS A 787 -7.76 -5.46 -28.09
C CYS A 787 -6.90 -6.62 -28.61
N GLY A 788 -7.10 -7.01 -29.87
CA GLY A 788 -6.20 -7.91 -30.58
C GLY A 788 -6.74 -8.43 -31.91
N VAL A 789 -5.97 -9.28 -32.58
CA VAL A 789 -6.41 -10.05 -33.76
C VAL A 789 -7.37 -11.15 -33.27
N SER A 790 -8.61 -11.19 -33.77
CA SER A 790 -9.61 -12.18 -33.31
C SER A 790 -9.15 -13.61 -33.62
N LYS A 791 -9.39 -14.54 -32.69
CA LYS A 791 -9.00 -15.95 -32.87
C LYS A 791 -9.75 -16.58 -34.04
N GLN A 792 -9.04 -17.32 -34.89
CA GLN A 792 -9.63 -17.95 -36.06
C GLN A 792 -10.69 -18.98 -35.67
N GLU A 793 -10.52 -19.67 -34.53
CA GLU A 793 -11.54 -20.53 -33.90
C GLU A 793 -12.90 -19.82 -33.76
N LEU A 794 -12.92 -18.57 -33.29
CA LEU A 794 -14.15 -17.78 -33.11
C LEU A 794 -14.82 -17.52 -34.47
N LEU A 795 -14.04 -17.16 -35.49
CA LEU A 795 -14.51 -16.95 -36.85
C LEU A 795 -14.93 -18.27 -37.55
N ILE A 796 -14.31 -19.40 -37.22
CA ILE A 796 -14.70 -20.75 -37.67
C ILE A 796 -16.04 -21.13 -37.03
N ASN A 797 -16.19 -20.95 -35.71
CA ASN A 797 -17.40 -21.26 -34.94
C ASN A 797 -18.58 -20.37 -35.36
N ALA A 798 -18.33 -19.09 -35.68
CA ALA A 798 -19.28 -18.17 -36.29
C ALA A 798 -19.64 -18.52 -37.75
N GLY A 799 -19.07 -19.59 -38.33
CA GLY A 799 -19.36 -20.02 -39.69
C GLY A 799 -18.78 -19.09 -40.78
N VAL A 800 -17.74 -18.33 -40.48
CA VAL A 800 -17.00 -17.45 -41.41
C VAL A 800 -15.50 -17.76 -41.46
N PRO A 801 -15.08 -19.02 -41.68
CA PRO A 801 -13.68 -19.46 -41.59
C PRO A 801 -12.73 -18.80 -42.59
N SER A 802 -13.24 -18.19 -43.66
CA SER A 802 -12.45 -17.43 -44.64
C SER A 802 -12.18 -15.99 -44.23
N ARG A 803 -12.72 -15.51 -43.10
CA ARG A 803 -12.45 -14.17 -42.57
C ARG A 803 -11.25 -14.16 -41.63
N ILE A 804 -10.58 -13.02 -41.54
CA ILE A 804 -9.61 -12.63 -40.51
C ILE A 804 -9.92 -11.19 -40.10
N GLY A 805 -9.63 -10.81 -38.85
CA GLY A 805 -9.94 -9.47 -38.36
C GLY A 805 -9.40 -9.18 -36.97
N TRP A 806 -9.80 -8.04 -36.44
CA TRP A 806 -9.48 -7.59 -35.09
C TRP A 806 -10.74 -7.21 -34.31
N ALA A 807 -10.61 -7.17 -32.98
CA ALA A 807 -11.63 -6.68 -32.05
C ALA A 807 -10.99 -5.84 -30.91
N PHE A 808 -11.76 -4.95 -30.30
CA PHE A 808 -11.39 -4.18 -29.10
C PHE A 808 -12.58 -3.98 -28.16
N GLY A 809 -12.33 -3.83 -26.86
CA GLY A 809 -13.32 -3.46 -25.84
C GLY A 809 -12.84 -2.29 -24.98
N ILE A 810 -13.67 -1.26 -24.82
CA ILE A 810 -13.38 -0.02 -24.08
C ILE A 810 -14.49 0.31 -23.07
N GLY A 811 -14.10 0.72 -21.85
CA GLY A 811 -15.05 1.15 -20.81
C GLY A 811 -15.49 2.60 -21.01
N LEU A 812 -16.78 2.83 -21.26
CA LEU A 812 -17.31 4.17 -21.54
C LEU A 812 -17.29 5.07 -20.31
N GLU A 813 -17.57 4.55 -19.11
CA GLU A 813 -17.45 5.32 -17.86
C GLU A 813 -16.01 5.78 -17.61
N ARG A 814 -15.00 4.93 -17.81
CA ARG A 814 -13.58 5.32 -17.61
C ARG A 814 -13.19 6.48 -18.54
N ILE A 815 -13.59 6.44 -19.81
CA ILE A 815 -13.40 7.56 -20.73
C ILE A 815 -14.25 8.79 -20.34
N ALA A 816 -15.50 8.61 -19.91
CA ALA A 816 -16.35 9.72 -19.48
C ALA A 816 -15.78 10.43 -18.23
N MET A 817 -15.18 9.69 -17.29
CA MET A 817 -14.49 10.26 -16.12
C MET A 817 -13.33 11.17 -16.54
N LEU A 818 -12.60 10.83 -17.60
CA LEU A 818 -11.53 11.67 -18.17
C LEU A 818 -12.08 12.86 -18.96
N LEU A 819 -13.01 12.64 -19.89
CA LEU A 819 -13.63 13.67 -20.73
C LEU A 819 -14.30 14.79 -19.90
N PHE A 820 -15.01 14.40 -18.84
CA PHE A 820 -15.81 15.29 -18.02
C PHE A 820 -15.21 15.55 -16.63
N GLN A 821 -14.03 15.02 -16.30
CA GLN A 821 -13.42 15.12 -14.95
C GLN A 821 -14.38 14.67 -13.82
N ILE A 822 -15.19 13.63 -14.08
CA ILE A 822 -16.15 13.08 -13.12
C ILE A 822 -15.39 12.19 -12.12
N PRO A 823 -15.34 12.53 -10.82
CA PRO A 823 -14.41 11.92 -9.87
C PRO A 823 -14.94 10.65 -9.18
N ASP A 824 -16.09 10.14 -9.59
CA ASP A 824 -16.76 8.99 -8.95
C ASP A 824 -17.76 8.36 -9.92
N ILE A 825 -17.62 7.06 -10.20
CA ILE A 825 -18.46 6.32 -11.15
C ILE A 825 -19.96 6.33 -10.77
N ARG A 826 -20.29 6.46 -9.47
CA ARG A 826 -21.69 6.48 -8.99
C ARG A 826 -22.46 7.69 -9.52
N LEU A 827 -21.78 8.78 -9.89
CA LEU A 827 -22.41 9.98 -10.45
C LEU A 827 -23.15 9.69 -11.77
N PHE A 828 -22.68 8.76 -12.61
CA PHE A 828 -23.38 8.39 -13.83
C PHE A 828 -24.77 7.78 -13.56
N TRP A 829 -24.95 7.13 -12.39
CA TRP A 829 -26.18 6.46 -11.99
C TRP A 829 -27.14 7.37 -11.19
N SER A 830 -26.68 8.55 -10.77
CA SER A 830 -27.47 9.63 -10.19
C SER A 830 -28.74 9.96 -11.01
N ARG A 831 -29.73 10.53 -10.32
CA ARG A 831 -30.92 11.13 -10.95
C ARG A 831 -31.07 12.62 -10.61
N ASP A 832 -30.05 13.22 -10.02
CA ASP A 832 -30.07 14.62 -9.58
C ASP A 832 -29.95 15.56 -10.78
N GLU A 833 -30.87 16.51 -10.89
CA GLU A 833 -30.83 17.51 -11.96
C GLU A 833 -29.62 18.45 -11.84
N ARG A 834 -28.98 18.58 -10.67
CA ARG A 834 -27.70 19.29 -10.51
C ARG A 834 -26.53 18.56 -11.18
N PHE A 835 -26.64 17.25 -11.41
CA PHE A 835 -25.73 16.50 -12.27
C PHE A 835 -26.21 16.57 -13.73
N LEU A 836 -27.42 16.09 -14.01
CA LEU A 836 -27.92 15.87 -15.37
C LEU A 836 -28.04 17.18 -16.18
N SER A 837 -28.40 18.31 -15.55
CA SER A 837 -28.54 19.58 -16.27
C SER A 837 -27.23 20.16 -16.80
N GLN A 838 -26.07 19.71 -16.30
CA GLN A 838 -24.77 20.22 -16.74
C GLN A 838 -24.45 19.84 -18.20
N PHE A 839 -24.95 18.70 -18.67
CA PHE A 839 -24.59 18.09 -19.96
C PHE A 839 -25.64 18.31 -21.06
N ARG A 840 -26.79 18.93 -20.75
CA ARG A 840 -27.88 19.19 -21.70
C ARG A 840 -27.41 19.96 -22.93
N GLY A 841 -27.79 19.48 -24.12
CA GLY A 841 -27.39 20.01 -25.42
C GLY A 841 -25.99 19.63 -25.91
N VAL A 842 -25.15 18.99 -25.10
CA VAL A 842 -23.79 18.59 -25.51
C VAL A 842 -23.82 17.51 -26.60
N GLN A 843 -24.83 16.62 -26.61
CA GLN A 843 -24.96 15.59 -27.64
C GLN A 843 -25.42 16.16 -29.00
N ASP A 844 -26.05 17.35 -29.00
CA ASP A 844 -26.40 18.08 -30.23
C ASP A 844 -25.22 18.94 -30.73
N ASN A 845 -24.41 19.48 -29.81
CA ASN A 845 -23.22 20.26 -30.13
C ASN A 845 -22.06 19.92 -29.18
N LEU A 846 -21.17 19.04 -29.63
CA LEU A 846 -19.99 18.58 -28.88
C LEU A 846 -18.97 19.69 -28.58
N ALA A 847 -19.11 20.91 -29.14
CA ALA A 847 -18.30 22.06 -28.73
C ALA A 847 -18.76 22.66 -27.37
N LEU A 848 -19.88 22.19 -26.82
CA LEU A 848 -20.36 22.54 -25.47
C LEU A 848 -19.78 21.60 -24.37
N LEU A 849 -18.92 20.64 -24.74
CA LEU A 849 -18.27 19.73 -23.80
C LEU A 849 -17.39 20.52 -22.84
N LYS A 850 -17.57 20.28 -21.54
CA LYS A 850 -16.92 20.97 -20.42
C LYS A 850 -16.75 20.01 -19.24
N PRO A 851 -15.79 20.25 -18.32
CA PRO A 851 -15.70 19.51 -17.07
C PRO A 851 -16.97 19.62 -16.21
N PHE A 852 -17.23 18.57 -15.44
CA PHE A 852 -18.25 18.52 -14.40
C PHE A 852 -17.91 19.50 -13.26
N VAL A 853 -18.91 20.24 -12.79
CA VAL A 853 -18.80 21.15 -11.66
C VAL A 853 -19.43 20.49 -10.42
N PRO A 854 -18.65 20.14 -9.38
CA PRO A 854 -19.20 19.53 -8.17
C PRO A 854 -20.19 20.45 -7.45
N PHE A 855 -21.44 19.99 -7.32
CA PHE A 855 -22.55 20.80 -6.79
C PHE A 855 -22.70 20.71 -5.26
N SER A 856 -21.98 19.82 -4.58
CA SER A 856 -21.86 19.74 -3.11
C SER A 856 -20.69 18.83 -2.69
N LYS A 857 -20.23 18.95 -1.45
CA LYS A 857 -19.34 17.98 -0.77
C LYS A 857 -19.99 17.55 0.55
N HIS A 858 -20.48 16.31 0.61
CA HIS A 858 -21.13 15.77 1.81
C HIS A 858 -20.12 14.99 2.67
N PRO A 859 -20.27 14.97 4.01
CA PRO A 859 -19.39 14.22 4.89
C PRO A 859 -19.53 12.71 4.68
N ALA A 860 -18.43 11.98 4.84
CA ALA A 860 -18.47 10.52 5.01
C ALA A 860 -18.86 10.15 6.45
N CYS A 861 -19.51 9.00 6.61
CA CYS A 861 -19.69 8.34 7.90
C CYS A 861 -19.18 6.90 7.78
N TYR A 862 -18.08 6.58 8.47
CA TYR A 862 -17.48 5.26 8.47
C TYR A 862 -18.12 4.35 9.52
N LYS A 863 -18.25 3.06 9.20
CA LYS A 863 -18.63 2.00 10.14
C LYS A 863 -17.80 0.76 9.89
N ASP A 864 -17.38 0.08 10.94
CA ASP A 864 -16.56 -1.14 10.86
C ASP A 864 -17.39 -2.33 11.32
N VAL A 865 -17.45 -3.39 10.50
CA VAL A 865 -18.12 -4.65 10.84
C VAL A 865 -17.10 -5.78 10.96
N SER A 866 -17.01 -6.36 12.16
CA SER A 866 -16.20 -7.55 12.45
C SER A 866 -17.09 -8.80 12.49
N PHE A 867 -16.61 -9.89 11.89
CA PHE A 867 -17.30 -11.17 11.91
C PHE A 867 -16.34 -12.35 11.74
N TRP A 868 -16.85 -13.54 12.05
CA TRP A 868 -16.24 -14.84 11.81
C TRP A 868 -16.85 -15.53 10.60
N LEU A 869 -15.99 -15.98 9.69
CA LEU A 869 -16.39 -16.96 8.68
C LEU A 869 -16.85 -18.26 9.35
N ARG A 870 -17.87 -18.86 8.75
CA ARG A 870 -18.40 -20.18 9.11
C ARG A 870 -17.35 -21.24 8.82
N ALA A 871 -17.12 -22.16 9.76
CA ALA A 871 -16.13 -23.22 9.58
C ALA A 871 -16.62 -24.27 8.57
N ALA A 872 -15.85 -24.51 7.51
CA ALA A 872 -16.05 -25.64 6.61
C ALA A 872 -15.93 -26.96 7.40
N SER A 873 -17.00 -27.75 7.44
CA SER A 873 -17.11 -28.93 8.30
C SER A 873 -16.36 -30.13 7.74
N ALA A 874 -15.25 -30.51 8.38
CA ALA A 874 -14.53 -31.74 8.06
C ALA A 874 -15.33 -32.98 8.54
N ALA A 875 -15.69 -33.84 7.58
CA ALA A 875 -16.23 -35.20 7.74
C ALA A 875 -17.60 -35.40 8.43
N GLY A 876 -18.64 -35.59 7.60
CA GLY A 876 -19.55 -36.75 7.71
C GLY A 876 -20.80 -36.67 8.61
N GLY A 877 -21.97 -36.62 7.99
CA GLY A 877 -23.21 -37.23 8.54
C GLY A 877 -24.38 -36.29 8.87
N ASN A 878 -25.38 -36.24 7.98
CA ASN A 878 -26.76 -35.82 8.24
C ASN A 878 -27.01 -34.49 8.98
N SER A 879 -26.93 -33.37 8.24
CA SER A 879 -27.70 -32.15 8.56
C SER A 879 -28.29 -31.53 7.28
N ARG A 880 -29.58 -31.78 7.00
CA ARG A 880 -30.29 -31.16 5.87
C ARG A 880 -30.69 -29.72 6.17
N ARG A 881 -29.83 -28.72 5.89
CA ARG A 881 -30.19 -27.31 5.55
C ARG A 881 -28.94 -26.46 5.27
N ALA A 882 -29.09 -25.55 4.29
CA ALA A 882 -28.12 -24.56 3.80
C ALA A 882 -26.85 -25.12 3.13
N ASN A 883 -26.48 -24.52 2.00
CA ASN A 883 -25.24 -24.81 1.27
C ASN A 883 -24.04 -24.25 2.05
N VAL A 884 -22.88 -24.90 1.90
CA VAL A 884 -21.60 -24.23 2.18
C VAL A 884 -21.26 -23.41 0.94
N HIS A 885 -21.47 -22.10 1.01
CA HIS A 885 -20.82 -21.15 0.11
C HIS A 885 -19.40 -20.96 0.64
N ASP A 886 -18.37 -21.20 -0.18
CA ASP A 886 -17.03 -20.75 0.16
C ASP A 886 -17.00 -19.22 0.06
N TRP A 887 -16.35 -18.57 1.03
CA TRP A 887 -16.38 -17.12 1.17
C TRP A 887 -15.64 -16.43 0.02
N HIS A 888 -16.35 -15.58 -0.73
CA HIS A 888 -15.76 -14.58 -1.62
C HIS A 888 -15.97 -13.16 -1.10
N GLU A 889 -15.02 -12.27 -1.36
CA GLU A 889 -15.11 -10.85 -0.97
C GLU A 889 -16.32 -10.16 -1.61
N ASN A 890 -16.55 -10.46 -2.89
CA ASN A 890 -17.70 -10.01 -3.67
C ASN A 890 -19.07 -10.38 -3.05
N ASP A 891 -19.13 -11.40 -2.17
CA ASP A 891 -20.36 -11.74 -1.43
C ASP A 891 -20.66 -10.72 -0.31
N LEU A 892 -19.64 -10.19 0.35
CA LEU A 892 -19.80 -9.05 1.26
C LEU A 892 -20.10 -7.76 0.48
N MET A 893 -19.36 -7.51 -0.62
CA MET A 893 -19.59 -6.34 -1.47
C MET A 893 -21.05 -6.26 -1.91
N GLU A 894 -21.64 -7.39 -2.33
CA GLU A 894 -23.04 -7.46 -2.73
C GLU A 894 -24.02 -7.27 -1.58
N VAL A 895 -23.73 -7.77 -0.37
CA VAL A 895 -24.58 -7.51 0.81
C VAL A 895 -24.57 -6.03 1.20
N VAL A 896 -23.42 -5.36 1.14
CA VAL A 896 -23.36 -3.90 1.39
C VAL A 896 -24.16 -3.15 0.31
N ARG A 897 -23.97 -3.52 -0.96
CA ARG A 897 -24.61 -2.92 -2.14
C ARG A 897 -26.13 -3.11 -2.17
N ASP A 898 -26.66 -4.27 -1.82
CA ASP A 898 -28.11 -4.56 -1.75
C ASP A 898 -28.81 -3.77 -0.62
N VAL A 899 -28.11 -3.46 0.47
CA VAL A 899 -28.68 -2.73 1.63
C VAL A 899 -28.50 -1.21 1.56
N ALA A 900 -27.36 -0.74 1.05
CA ALA A 900 -26.97 0.68 1.03
C ALA A 900 -27.07 1.33 -0.35
N GLY A 901 -26.99 0.56 -1.43
CA GLY A 901 -26.98 1.09 -2.81
C GLY A 901 -25.90 2.16 -3.02
N ASP A 902 -26.26 3.21 -3.76
CA ASP A 902 -25.34 4.27 -4.22
C ASP A 902 -24.70 5.11 -3.09
N VAL A 903 -25.15 4.97 -1.84
CA VAL A 903 -24.57 5.71 -0.70
C VAL A 903 -23.43 4.96 0.00
N ALA A 904 -23.11 3.73 -0.40
CA ALA A 904 -21.80 3.15 -0.13
C ALA A 904 -20.77 3.78 -1.10
N GLU A 905 -19.69 4.36 -0.57
CA GLU A 905 -18.63 5.00 -1.35
C GLU A 905 -17.41 4.09 -1.54
N ASP A 906 -17.00 3.40 -0.47
CA ASP A 906 -16.01 2.34 -0.55
C ASP A 906 -16.17 1.33 0.60
N VAL A 907 -15.72 0.11 0.34
CA VAL A 907 -15.70 -1.01 1.30
C VAL A 907 -14.31 -1.63 1.29
N ARG A 908 -13.65 -1.73 2.44
CA ARG A 908 -12.26 -2.22 2.54
C ARG A 908 -12.07 -3.20 3.69
N LEU A 909 -11.32 -4.26 3.45
CA LEU A 909 -10.76 -5.12 4.49
C LEU A 909 -9.74 -4.30 5.30
N VAL A 910 -9.94 -4.17 6.62
CA VAL A 910 -9.06 -3.40 7.53
C VAL A 910 -8.35 -4.25 8.60
N ASP A 911 -8.81 -5.48 8.83
CA ASP A 911 -8.10 -6.52 9.60
C ASP A 911 -8.51 -7.91 9.06
N GLU A 912 -7.55 -8.74 8.64
CA GLU A 912 -7.77 -10.19 8.59
C GLU A 912 -7.09 -10.86 9.78
N PHE A 913 -7.89 -11.65 10.50
CA PHE A 913 -7.42 -12.51 11.55
C PHE A 913 -7.92 -13.94 11.35
N THR A 914 -7.13 -14.78 10.66
CA THR A 914 -7.30 -16.24 10.76
C THR A 914 -7.07 -16.66 12.20
N HIS A 915 -8.15 -16.80 12.99
CA HIS A 915 -8.19 -17.32 14.35
C HIS A 915 -7.45 -18.63 14.35
N PRO A 916 -6.35 -18.72 15.08
CA PRO A 916 -5.67 -19.98 15.14
C PRO A 916 -6.53 -21.21 15.63
N LYS A 917 -6.95 -21.57 16.88
CA LYS A 917 -7.40 -23.01 17.18
C LYS A 917 -8.71 -23.59 16.60
N THR A 918 -9.56 -22.89 15.83
CA THR A 918 -10.80 -23.52 15.30
C THR A 918 -10.82 -23.67 13.79
N GLY A 919 -9.82 -23.13 13.08
CA GLY A 919 -9.80 -23.08 11.62
C GLY A 919 -10.60 -21.90 11.04
N ARG A 920 -11.31 -21.14 11.87
CA ARG A 920 -12.09 -19.96 11.48
C ARG A 920 -11.19 -18.82 11.02
N ARG A 921 -11.70 -18.02 10.07
CA ARG A 921 -11.17 -16.70 9.74
C ARG A 921 -12.09 -15.64 10.35
N SER A 922 -11.55 -14.57 10.92
CA SER A 922 -12.28 -13.33 11.16
C SER A 922 -11.80 -12.29 10.17
N LEU A 923 -12.74 -11.51 9.65
CA LEU A 923 -12.48 -10.36 8.81
C LEU A 923 -13.15 -9.15 9.48
N CYS A 924 -12.52 -7.98 9.36
CA CYS A 924 -13.10 -6.69 9.71
C CYS A 924 -13.14 -5.82 8.46
N TYR A 925 -14.33 -5.35 8.09
CA TYR A 925 -14.54 -4.49 6.93
C TYR A 925 -14.98 -3.10 7.37
N ARG A 926 -14.30 -2.07 6.87
CA ARG A 926 -14.75 -0.68 6.94
C ARG A 926 -15.66 -0.40 5.75
N ILE A 927 -16.82 0.16 6.03
CA ILE A 927 -17.77 0.66 5.04
C ILE A 927 -17.85 2.18 5.19
N ASN A 928 -17.57 2.89 4.10
CA ASN A 928 -17.71 4.34 4.00
C ASN A 928 -19.08 4.67 3.42
N TYR A 929 -19.96 5.28 4.23
CA TYR A 929 -21.26 5.77 3.77
C TYR A 929 -21.18 7.26 3.42
N ARG A 930 -21.33 7.59 2.14
CA ARG A 930 -21.49 8.97 1.64
C ARG A 930 -22.42 9.00 0.42
N SER A 931 -23.52 9.75 0.53
CA SER A 931 -24.32 10.16 -0.63
C SER A 931 -23.67 11.36 -1.32
N LEU A 932 -23.67 11.36 -2.65
CA LEU A 932 -23.18 12.48 -3.47
C LEU A 932 -24.24 13.57 -3.71
N GLU A 933 -25.50 13.30 -3.33
CA GLU A 933 -26.65 14.17 -3.56
C GLU A 933 -27.11 14.89 -2.28
N ARG A 934 -26.93 14.28 -1.10
CA ARG A 934 -27.36 14.87 0.18
C ARG A 934 -26.46 14.48 1.34
N THR A 935 -26.55 15.24 2.43
CA THR A 935 -25.98 14.83 3.72
C THR A 935 -26.76 13.64 4.27
N LEU A 936 -26.05 12.63 4.75
CA LEU A 936 -26.61 11.51 5.52
C LEU A 936 -26.61 11.87 7.01
N THR A 937 -27.66 11.49 7.74
CA THR A 937 -27.67 11.57 9.20
C THR A 937 -27.08 10.30 9.82
N ASN A 938 -26.50 10.43 11.01
CA ASN A 938 -25.98 9.27 11.77
C ASN A 938 -27.07 8.22 12.07
N LEU A 939 -28.35 8.62 12.16
CA LEU A 939 -29.46 7.70 12.37
C LEU A 939 -29.68 6.82 11.12
N GLU A 940 -29.72 7.43 9.93
CA GLU A 940 -29.83 6.68 8.66
C GLU A 940 -28.63 5.76 8.44
N THR A 941 -27.41 6.24 8.70
CA THR A 941 -26.20 5.41 8.55
C THR A 941 -26.16 4.27 9.55
N ASN A 942 -26.60 4.47 10.80
CA ASN A 942 -26.71 3.38 11.78
C ASN A 942 -27.73 2.33 11.32
N ASP A 943 -28.95 2.73 10.92
CA ASP A 943 -29.99 1.81 10.44
C ASP A 943 -29.54 1.03 9.18
N MET A 944 -28.89 1.68 8.21
CA MET A 944 -28.29 1.00 7.07
C MET A 944 -27.20 0.01 7.49
N HIS A 945 -26.37 0.36 8.47
CA HIS A 945 -25.29 -0.51 8.93
C HIS A 945 -25.81 -1.71 9.74
N GLU A 946 -26.77 -1.51 10.64
CA GLU A 946 -27.45 -2.58 11.37
C GLU A 946 -28.15 -3.55 10.40
N ARG A 947 -28.74 -3.04 9.30
CA ARG A 947 -29.26 -3.88 8.22
C ARG A 947 -28.15 -4.63 7.48
N VAL A 948 -26.99 -4.03 7.18
CA VAL A 948 -25.83 -4.76 6.59
C VAL A 948 -25.37 -5.87 7.53
N VAL A 949 -25.16 -5.57 8.81
CA VAL A 949 -24.72 -6.53 9.84
C VAL A 949 -25.69 -7.73 9.91
N LYS A 950 -27.00 -7.47 9.91
CA LYS A 950 -28.03 -8.51 9.88
C LYS A 950 -27.98 -9.34 8.59
N GLU A 951 -27.93 -8.69 7.42
CA GLU A 951 -27.95 -9.40 6.13
C GLU A 951 -26.66 -10.22 5.89
N LEU A 952 -25.51 -9.83 6.46
CA LEU A 952 -24.30 -10.66 6.47
C LEU A 952 -24.54 -11.98 7.23
N VAL A 953 -25.21 -11.94 8.38
CA VAL A 953 -25.59 -13.15 9.14
C VAL A 953 -26.60 -13.99 8.35
N ASP A 954 -27.67 -13.37 7.86
CA ASP A 954 -28.79 -14.09 7.25
C ASP A 954 -28.46 -14.68 5.86
N LYS A 955 -27.69 -13.97 5.02
CA LYS A 955 -27.29 -14.43 3.68
C LYS A 955 -26.00 -15.24 3.68
N LEU A 956 -24.95 -14.79 4.38
CA LEU A 956 -23.61 -15.40 4.32
C LEU A 956 -23.31 -16.34 5.50
N GLY A 957 -24.17 -16.37 6.52
CA GLY A 957 -24.04 -17.30 7.65
C GLY A 957 -22.83 -17.04 8.54
N VAL A 958 -22.32 -15.80 8.55
CA VAL A 958 -21.22 -15.37 9.43
C VAL A 958 -21.71 -15.16 10.87
N GLU A 959 -20.78 -15.14 11.82
CA GLU A 959 -21.05 -14.87 13.24
C GLU A 959 -20.38 -13.53 13.59
N ILE A 960 -21.18 -12.50 13.87
CA ILE A 960 -20.69 -11.15 14.21
C ILE A 960 -19.82 -11.21 15.47
N ARG A 961 -18.82 -10.33 15.54
CA ARG A 961 -17.77 -10.30 16.57
C ARG A 961 -17.64 -8.91 17.18
#